data_AF-A0A258T5L8-F1
#
_entry.id   AF-A0A258T5L8-F1
#
_cell.length_a   1.000
_cell.length_b   1.000
_cell.length_c   1.000
_cell.angle_alpha   90.00
_cell.angle_beta   90.00
_cell.angle_gamma   90.00
#
_symmetry.space_group_name_H-M   'P 1'
#
loop_
_entity.id
_entity.type
_entity.pdbx_description
1 polymer ?
#
loop_
_entity_poly.entity_id
_entity_poly.type
_entity_poly.pdbx_seq_one_letter_code
_entity_poly.pdbx_strand_id
1 'polypeptide(L)'
;MAIYNLTEAQLVDGAQAQGWEPLTDSGIITSEQQEQIIAALTQAGVYSDTDPDATAKIEAFETGGAGSIPTDPSVKAVIYETSDNVEVDIPDTNSAAGLIYVTGSGDDVLFTSATSTVLIAGSGSDFLDAFSTGNILYGDDGDDGLISEVGGNTLYGGGNDDAIVTTVGSNLVYGDAGNDTITGGVGGEGGNDVDTLYGGDGADSITSLGTYSALYGDAGNDTLAGLSGQDTLYGGADNDLLTVSSGRNLLYGDAGNDTLVGGGTGADTLYGGDGVDQLRSAGSFDLLYGDAGADILQGFSGNDTLYGGDDGDNLFVLSGTNVLYGDAGNDSLTGGTGAEPGVGSNQYYGGDGNDQIISVNSYSSLYGGAGTDALTGFSGKDTLYGGDDGDSLTVANGNNILYGDAGNDTMSAGSGGGTDTLYGGLGNDALYAVGSHGLLYGDAGKDVLVGYSGQDTLYGGDDEDNLVVGAGSNIAYGGAGVDTILGGIGGIAGLGVNQLYGDDGADSITALNVYASVYGGTGNDTLTGFSGQDTLYGGADDDRIAVASGNNFLYGDEGNDTLNGGSGGGTDALYGGAGTDTLYATGSYAVMYGDADADSLNGFSGQDTLYGGTENDTLNVFSGNNQLYGGYGDDTLVGGMGAALGVGSNLFHGDDGDDTITSVNSYSLLYGDAGADRLQGFSGQDTLYGGDDNDRLDVATGNNLLYGDAGADTLNGGNGGGTDALYGGAGTDSLYATGSNAVMYGDADADRLFGFSGQDTLYGGTENDNLTTFDGNNQLYGGYGDDTLIGGTGAILGAGSNLFHGDDGNDTIISVNSYSLLYGDAGADTLTGFSGRDTLYGGADNDTLIVANGSNLLYGDDGSDLMTGGNGIGANTLFGGLGDDQLFSGGSNGELHGDAGNDFLRGYSGADTLYGGDNNDSLQVISGGNLLYGDGGNDTLTGGASGTIDHLFGGAGADNLTSLGTHAEMYGDDGNDNLTGFSGQDTLFGGVGSDQLVVVSGDNLLYGDANNDYLTAGSGNDTLFGGSGNDQLNVLVNGTSALYGGDGNDVFFLSSQTGDHTVDGGIGGDTLFLFGRDYNPADVSTNSSTGETTITFSDTGQVISVENIQDVYFVGSTTQHITLP
;
A
#
# COMPACT_ATOMS: atom_id res chain seq x y z
N MET A 1 53.50 55.47 -34.34
CA MET A 1 54.11 55.11 -33.03
C MET A 1 55.62 55.40 -32.97
N ALA A 2 56.02 56.66 -33.19
CA ALA A 2 57.30 57.21 -32.75
C ALA A 2 57.23 58.75 -32.85
N ILE A 3 56.33 59.35 -32.05
CA ILE A 3 56.26 60.74 -31.57
C ILE A 3 55.07 60.68 -30.61
N TYR A 4 55.32 60.46 -29.31
CA TYR A 4 54.32 60.57 -28.24
C TYR A 4 55.12 60.95 -27.00
N ASN A 5 55.05 62.22 -26.63
CA ASN A 5 55.34 62.80 -25.32
C ASN A 5 55.39 64.33 -25.46
N LEU A 6 54.22 64.95 -25.51
CA LEU A 6 54.02 66.32 -25.03
C LEU A 6 52.72 66.29 -24.22
N THR A 7 52.78 66.75 -22.98
CA THR A 7 51.67 66.73 -22.01
C THR A 7 50.83 68.00 -22.15
N GLU A 8 49.52 67.87 -21.93
CA GLU A 8 48.43 68.88 -21.87
C GLU A 8 48.81 70.27 -21.30
N ALA A 9 49.74 70.31 -20.35
CA ALA A 9 50.32 71.56 -19.81
C ALA A 9 51.23 72.34 -20.79
N GLN A 10 51.44 71.86 -22.02
CA GLN A 10 52.20 72.56 -23.07
C GLN A 10 51.33 73.07 -24.22
N LEU A 11 50.02 72.76 -24.22
CA LEU A 11 49.06 73.24 -25.22
C LEU A 11 48.23 74.42 -24.68
N VAL A 12 47.94 74.45 -23.37
CA VAL A 12 47.17 75.53 -22.72
C VAL A 12 48.01 76.80 -22.42
N ASP A 13 49.34 76.77 -22.59
CA ASP A 13 50.22 77.93 -22.38
C ASP A 13 50.75 78.53 -23.71
N GLY A 14 50.21 78.08 -24.85
CA GLY A 14 50.46 78.66 -26.18
C GLY A 14 49.40 79.68 -26.62
N ALA A 15 48.16 79.50 -26.17
CA ALA A 15 46.99 80.34 -26.51
C ALA A 15 46.90 81.65 -25.70
N GLN A 16 47.83 81.91 -24.79
CA GLN A 16 47.84 83.10 -23.93
C GLN A 16 49.20 83.81 -23.93
N ALA A 17 49.97 83.80 -25.03
CA ALA A 17 51.24 84.51 -25.07
C ALA A 17 51.84 84.79 -26.47
N GLN A 18 51.07 85.40 -27.39
CA GLN A 18 51.66 86.42 -28.28
C GLN A 18 50.76 87.64 -28.46
N GLY A 19 49.90 87.90 -27.45
CA GLY A 19 49.04 89.08 -27.36
C GLY A 19 49.53 90.26 -28.19
N TRP A 20 48.96 90.39 -29.38
CA TRP A 20 48.90 91.66 -30.03
C TRP A 20 47.93 92.46 -29.18
N GLU A 21 48.46 93.35 -28.34
CA GLU A 21 47.58 94.34 -27.73
C GLU A 21 46.92 95.12 -28.88
N PRO A 22 45.58 95.24 -28.91
CA PRO A 22 44.91 96.03 -29.94
C PRO A 22 45.51 97.43 -29.89
N LEU A 23 45.94 97.93 -31.06
CA LEU A 23 46.61 99.22 -31.12
C LEU A 23 45.67 100.30 -30.63
N THR A 24 45.96 100.88 -29.47
CA THR A 24 45.16 101.99 -28.95
C THR A 24 45.22 103.16 -29.93
N ASP A 25 44.07 103.43 -30.57
CA ASP A 25 43.48 104.61 -31.25
C ASP A 25 44.31 105.92 -31.36
N SER A 26 45.63 105.84 -31.52
CA SER A 26 46.54 106.99 -31.40
C SER A 26 47.59 107.12 -32.50
N GLY A 27 47.56 106.25 -33.53
CA GLY A 27 48.33 106.43 -34.78
C GLY A 27 49.84 106.59 -34.58
N ILE A 28 50.42 105.95 -33.55
CA ILE A 28 51.87 105.92 -33.33
C ILE A 28 52.27 104.52 -32.92
N ILE A 29 52.98 103.84 -33.82
CA ILE A 29 53.65 102.57 -33.55
C ILE A 29 54.72 102.81 -32.50
N THR A 30 54.54 102.20 -31.34
CA THR A 30 55.49 102.24 -30.22
C THR A 30 56.75 101.42 -30.55
N SER A 31 57.85 101.66 -29.82
CA SER A 31 59.09 100.91 -30.05
C SER A 31 58.95 99.41 -29.76
N GLU A 32 58.04 99.01 -28.86
CA GLU A 32 57.69 97.61 -28.60
C GLU A 32 56.91 97.00 -29.77
N GLN A 33 55.95 97.73 -30.36
CA GLN A 33 55.23 97.30 -31.57
C GLN A 33 56.15 97.22 -32.79
N GLN A 34 57.14 98.10 -32.87
CA GLN A 34 58.18 98.03 -33.90
C GLN A 34 59.07 96.79 -33.74
N GLU A 35 59.38 96.39 -32.51
CA GLU A 35 60.06 95.11 -32.20
C GLU A 35 59.18 93.91 -32.53
N GLN A 36 57.88 93.97 -32.26
CA GLN A 36 56.91 92.92 -32.62
C GLN A 36 56.77 92.78 -34.14
N ILE A 37 56.68 93.88 -34.89
CA ILE A 37 56.69 93.92 -36.36
C ILE A 37 57.99 93.30 -36.92
N ILE A 38 59.14 93.63 -36.33
CA ILE A 38 60.44 93.05 -36.73
C ILE A 38 60.51 91.57 -36.37
N ALA A 39 59.99 91.17 -35.22
CA ALA A 39 59.91 89.77 -34.79
C ALA A 39 59.01 88.97 -35.74
N ALA A 40 57.84 89.51 -36.11
CA ALA A 40 56.92 88.92 -37.09
C ALA A 40 57.57 88.78 -38.47
N LEU A 41 58.28 89.82 -38.94
CA LEU A 41 59.05 89.78 -40.19
C LEU A 41 60.23 88.78 -40.14
N THR A 42 60.85 88.58 -38.97
CA THR A 42 61.93 87.60 -38.77
C THR A 42 61.38 86.18 -38.76
N GLN A 43 60.22 85.99 -38.12
CA GLN A 43 59.52 84.71 -38.05
C GLN A 43 58.94 84.30 -39.41
N ALA A 44 58.49 85.26 -40.22
CA ALA A 44 58.12 85.06 -41.63
C ALA A 44 59.31 84.82 -42.58
N GLY A 45 60.56 84.85 -42.07
CA GLY A 45 61.77 84.60 -42.86
C GLY A 45 62.22 85.78 -43.75
N VAL A 46 61.61 86.96 -43.59
CA VAL A 46 61.96 88.18 -44.33
C VAL A 46 63.33 88.73 -43.90
N TYR A 47 63.74 88.46 -42.67
CA TYR A 47 65.07 88.76 -42.12
C TYR A 47 65.83 87.50 -41.72
N SER A 48 67.15 87.49 -41.96
CA SER A 48 68.08 86.55 -41.31
C SER A 48 68.72 87.23 -40.11
N ASP A 49 68.96 86.50 -39.03
CA ASP A 49 69.61 86.93 -37.78
C ASP A 49 71.07 87.45 -37.94
N THR A 50 71.51 87.62 -39.20
CA THR A 50 72.83 88.11 -39.59
C THR A 50 72.81 89.37 -40.47
N ASP A 51 71.65 89.98 -40.73
CA ASP A 51 71.55 91.22 -41.51
C ASP A 51 71.81 92.49 -40.65
N PRO A 52 72.87 93.28 -40.91
CA PRO A 52 73.19 94.49 -40.17
C PRO A 52 72.24 95.67 -40.44
N ASP A 53 71.31 95.56 -41.40
CA ASP A 53 70.44 96.66 -41.88
C ASP A 53 68.95 96.48 -41.51
N ALA A 54 68.60 95.59 -40.58
CA ALA A 54 67.21 95.38 -40.11
C ALA A 54 66.56 96.64 -39.49
N THR A 55 67.29 97.75 -39.32
CA THR A 55 66.78 99.01 -38.76
C THR A 55 66.39 100.07 -39.78
N ALA A 56 66.30 99.76 -41.09
CA ALA A 56 65.99 100.77 -42.10
C ALA A 56 64.66 100.55 -42.85
N LYS A 57 63.73 101.47 -42.56
CA LYS A 57 62.50 101.86 -43.31
C LYS A 57 61.24 101.01 -43.13
N ILE A 58 60.51 101.35 -42.07
CA ILE A 58 59.04 101.34 -42.02
C ILE A 58 58.56 102.72 -42.52
N GLU A 59 57.72 102.78 -43.55
CA GLU A 59 57.10 104.03 -44.02
C GLU A 59 55.60 104.02 -43.67
N ALA A 60 55.17 104.96 -42.83
CA ALA A 60 53.76 105.17 -42.45
C ALA A 60 53.13 106.29 -43.29
N PHE A 61 51.92 106.07 -43.81
CA PHE A 61 51.18 106.96 -44.70
C PHE A 61 49.80 107.30 -44.10
N GLU A 62 49.58 108.57 -43.75
CA GLU A 62 48.25 109.16 -43.49
C GLU A 62 47.69 109.71 -44.81
N THR A 63 47.01 108.90 -45.63
CA THR A 63 46.36 109.42 -46.84
C THR A 63 45.07 108.69 -47.20
N GLY A 64 43.98 109.43 -47.34
CA GLY A 64 42.72 108.93 -47.88
C GLY A 64 42.81 108.63 -49.39
N GLY A 65 42.62 107.35 -49.74
CA GLY A 65 42.30 106.84 -51.07
C GLY A 65 43.47 106.40 -51.97
N ALA A 66 43.47 105.11 -52.32
CA ALA A 66 44.24 104.41 -53.38
C ALA A 66 45.74 104.81 -53.49
N GLY A 67 46.57 104.29 -52.59
CA GLY A 67 48.01 104.55 -52.54
C GLY A 67 48.85 103.53 -53.32
N SER A 68 49.64 103.98 -54.31
CA SER A 68 50.63 103.15 -54.99
C SER A 68 51.81 102.82 -54.06
N ILE A 69 52.18 101.53 -53.95
CA ILE A 69 53.32 101.06 -53.13
C ILE A 69 54.63 101.78 -53.55
N PRO A 70 55.46 102.25 -52.60
CA PRO A 70 56.78 102.80 -52.90
C PRO A 70 57.63 101.81 -53.72
N THR A 71 58.23 102.27 -54.83
CA THR A 71 59.12 101.43 -55.67
C THR A 71 60.56 101.33 -55.14
N ASP A 72 60.82 101.78 -53.91
CA ASP A 72 62.13 101.75 -53.26
C ASP A 72 62.39 100.35 -52.67
N PRO A 73 63.36 99.57 -53.18
CA PRO A 73 63.67 98.23 -52.69
C PRO A 73 64.15 98.17 -51.22
N SER A 74 64.43 99.31 -50.60
CA SER A 74 64.83 99.41 -49.18
C SER A 74 63.67 99.51 -48.20
N VAL A 75 62.44 99.79 -48.64
CA VAL A 75 61.26 99.87 -47.75
C VAL A 75 60.77 98.48 -47.45
N LYS A 76 60.80 98.06 -46.19
CA LYS A 76 60.49 96.67 -45.77
C LYS A 76 59.13 96.50 -45.13
N ALA A 77 58.50 97.57 -44.65
CA ALA A 77 57.13 97.58 -44.16
C ALA A 77 56.41 98.87 -44.58
N VAL A 78 55.13 98.76 -44.96
CA VAL A 78 54.26 99.88 -45.34
C VAL A 78 53.05 99.89 -44.43
N ILE A 79 52.73 101.06 -43.86
CA ILE A 79 51.66 101.20 -42.88
C ILE A 79 50.70 102.30 -43.32
N TYR A 80 49.42 101.99 -43.40
CA TYR A 80 48.37 102.92 -43.78
C TYR A 80 47.53 103.26 -42.54
N GLU A 81 47.40 104.53 -42.21
CA GLU A 81 46.57 104.99 -41.08
C GLU A 81 45.37 105.78 -41.61
N THR A 82 44.21 105.14 -41.74
CA THR A 82 43.02 105.70 -42.39
C THR A 82 41.73 104.96 -42.01
N SER A 83 40.64 105.70 -41.82
CA SER A 83 39.29 105.11 -41.65
C SER A 83 38.49 105.03 -42.95
N ASP A 84 39.08 105.44 -44.08
CA ASP A 84 38.54 105.24 -45.44
C ASP A 84 39.12 103.94 -46.05
N ASN A 85 38.34 103.27 -46.90
CA ASN A 85 38.75 102.06 -47.62
C ASN A 85 40.06 102.19 -48.43
N VAL A 86 40.88 101.15 -48.38
CA VAL A 86 42.22 101.00 -48.96
C VAL A 86 42.24 99.79 -49.88
N GLU A 87 42.78 99.95 -51.09
CA GLU A 87 43.00 98.84 -52.04
C GLU A 87 44.49 98.79 -52.41
N VAL A 88 45.17 97.67 -52.13
CA VAL A 88 46.62 97.50 -52.33
C VAL A 88 46.96 96.15 -52.95
N ASP A 89 47.86 96.14 -53.94
CA ASP A 89 48.37 94.94 -54.63
C ASP A 89 49.90 94.91 -54.60
N ILE A 90 50.49 93.84 -54.04
CA ILE A 90 51.92 93.57 -54.01
C ILE A 90 52.30 92.60 -55.15
N PRO A 91 52.89 93.08 -56.26
CA PRO A 91 53.37 92.21 -57.33
C PRO A 91 54.73 91.56 -57.00
N ASP A 92 54.91 90.29 -57.36
CA ASP A 92 56.17 89.49 -57.27
C ASP A 92 57.43 90.23 -57.82
N THR A 93 57.21 91.18 -58.74
CA THR A 93 58.30 92.00 -59.31
C THR A 93 58.88 93.07 -58.36
N ASN A 94 58.29 93.31 -57.18
CA ASN A 94 58.71 94.32 -56.21
C ASN A 94 59.02 93.69 -54.83
N SER A 95 60.25 93.23 -54.65
CA SER A 95 60.80 92.73 -53.37
C SER A 95 61.08 93.84 -52.33
N ALA A 96 60.32 94.93 -52.33
CA ALA A 96 60.46 96.00 -51.36
C ALA A 96 59.82 95.58 -50.03
N ALA A 97 58.49 95.59 -49.94
CA ALA A 97 57.74 95.42 -48.69
C ALA A 97 57.49 93.95 -48.36
N GLY A 98 57.95 93.53 -47.19
CA GLY A 98 57.63 92.22 -46.59
C GLY A 98 56.45 92.28 -45.60
N LEU A 99 55.98 93.47 -45.21
CA LEU A 99 54.80 93.70 -44.38
C LEU A 99 53.95 94.84 -44.95
N ILE A 100 52.64 94.63 -45.03
CA ILE A 100 51.63 95.68 -45.16
C ILE A 100 50.73 95.63 -43.94
N TYR A 101 50.50 96.79 -43.34
CA TYR A 101 49.56 96.95 -42.24
C TYR A 101 48.63 98.14 -42.51
N VAL A 102 47.33 97.91 -42.54
CA VAL A 102 46.33 98.99 -42.59
C VAL A 102 45.70 99.13 -41.21
N THR A 103 45.50 100.37 -40.76
CA THR A 103 44.90 100.70 -39.47
C THR A 103 43.72 101.62 -39.68
N GLY A 104 42.65 101.41 -38.91
CA GLY A 104 41.39 102.16 -39.00
C GLY A 104 40.22 101.26 -39.35
N SER A 105 39.03 101.82 -39.59
CA SER A 105 37.75 101.08 -39.65
C SER A 105 37.11 101.05 -41.05
N GLY A 106 37.92 101.12 -42.11
CA GLY A 106 37.42 101.11 -43.50
C GLY A 106 37.47 99.69 -44.06
N ASP A 107 36.56 99.36 -44.98
CA ASP A 107 36.53 98.03 -45.64
C ASP A 107 37.61 97.96 -46.74
N ASP A 108 38.73 97.32 -46.43
CA ASP A 108 39.97 97.31 -47.18
C ASP A 108 40.14 96.04 -48.05
N VAL A 109 40.98 96.13 -49.09
CA VAL A 109 41.26 95.01 -50.00
C VAL A 109 42.77 94.91 -50.25
N LEU A 110 43.38 93.82 -49.82
CA LEU A 110 44.83 93.61 -49.80
C LEU A 110 45.22 92.35 -50.59
N PHE A 111 46.09 92.49 -51.59
CA PHE A 111 46.54 91.38 -52.43
C PHE A 111 48.06 91.24 -52.40
N THR A 112 48.58 90.01 -52.45
CA THR A 112 50.02 89.75 -52.61
C THR A 112 50.32 88.55 -53.50
N SER A 113 51.20 88.75 -54.49
CA SER A 113 51.83 87.66 -55.27
C SER A 113 53.27 87.38 -54.87
N ALA A 114 53.78 88.05 -53.84
CA ALA A 114 55.12 87.84 -53.29
C ALA A 114 55.12 86.82 -52.15
N THR A 115 56.17 86.00 -52.06
CA THR A 115 56.34 84.98 -51.02
C THR A 115 56.81 85.58 -49.70
N SER A 116 56.46 84.97 -48.56
CA SER A 116 56.92 85.37 -47.22
C SER A 116 56.55 86.81 -46.85
N THR A 117 55.35 87.26 -47.21
CA THR A 117 54.80 88.56 -46.87
C THR A 117 53.80 88.48 -45.71
N VAL A 118 53.72 89.54 -44.92
CA VAL A 118 52.72 89.69 -43.86
C VAL A 118 51.70 90.75 -44.30
N LEU A 119 50.42 90.41 -44.28
CA LEU A 119 49.30 91.32 -44.52
C LEU A 119 48.51 91.44 -43.22
N ILE A 120 48.22 92.66 -42.80
CA ILE A 120 47.43 92.95 -41.60
C ILE A 120 46.42 94.03 -41.96
N ALA A 121 45.14 93.73 -41.74
CA ALA A 121 44.01 94.62 -42.00
C ALA A 121 43.63 95.44 -40.75
N GLY A 122 42.63 96.32 -40.91
CA GLY A 122 42.14 97.19 -39.84
C GLY A 122 40.86 96.63 -39.22
N SER A 123 40.13 97.46 -38.47
CA SER A 123 38.88 97.05 -37.82
C SER A 123 37.63 97.14 -38.74
N GLY A 124 37.82 97.01 -40.07
CA GLY A 124 36.75 97.08 -41.10
C GLY A 124 36.41 95.68 -41.62
N SER A 125 35.42 95.56 -42.53
CA SER A 125 35.18 94.27 -43.20
C SER A 125 36.07 94.15 -44.44
N ASP A 126 37.21 93.50 -44.28
CA ASP A 126 38.35 93.54 -45.17
C ASP A 126 38.46 92.28 -46.05
N PHE A 127 39.22 92.35 -47.14
CA PHE A 127 39.46 91.22 -48.04
C PHE A 127 40.95 91.05 -48.34
N LEU A 128 41.55 89.96 -47.90
CA LEU A 128 42.98 89.67 -48.06
C LEU A 128 43.16 88.45 -48.97
N ASP A 129 44.08 88.51 -49.94
CA ASP A 129 44.31 87.39 -50.86
C ASP A 129 45.81 87.23 -51.21
N ALA A 130 46.33 86.03 -50.98
CA ALA A 130 47.72 85.66 -51.21
C ALA A 130 47.89 84.59 -52.29
N PHE A 131 48.53 84.99 -53.41
CA PHE A 131 48.81 84.15 -54.57
C PHE A 131 50.08 83.27 -54.44
N SER A 132 50.74 83.23 -53.27
CA SER A 132 52.04 82.54 -53.10
C SER A 132 52.24 81.96 -51.68
N THR A 133 53.40 81.33 -51.41
CA THR A 133 53.68 80.57 -50.16
C THR A 133 54.40 81.37 -49.08
N GLY A 134 54.28 80.95 -47.82
CA GLY A 134 55.02 81.48 -46.66
C GLY A 134 54.46 82.76 -46.06
N ASN A 135 53.27 83.20 -46.50
CA ASN A 135 52.63 84.45 -46.13
C ASN A 135 51.87 84.32 -44.80
N ILE A 136 51.70 85.44 -44.10
CA ILE A 136 50.86 85.55 -42.91
C ILE A 136 49.79 86.61 -43.14
N LEU A 137 48.51 86.27 -43.00
CA LEU A 137 47.38 87.18 -43.17
C LEU A 137 46.68 87.34 -41.81
N TYR A 138 46.34 88.57 -41.44
CA TYR A 138 45.55 88.92 -40.25
C TYR A 138 44.40 89.85 -40.67
N GLY A 139 43.16 89.45 -40.39
CA GLY A 139 41.96 90.28 -40.60
C GLY A 139 41.82 91.38 -39.54
N ASP A 140 41.99 91.04 -38.25
CA ASP A 140 41.71 91.93 -37.10
C ASP A 140 40.19 91.98 -36.81
N ASP A 141 39.64 93.04 -36.20
CA ASP A 141 38.20 93.13 -35.90
C ASP A 141 37.34 93.42 -37.16
N GLY A 142 36.52 92.50 -37.67
CA GLY A 142 35.57 92.77 -38.77
C GLY A 142 35.01 91.48 -39.39
N ASP A 143 33.99 91.56 -40.25
CA ASP A 143 33.61 90.38 -41.05
C ASP A 143 34.53 90.32 -42.29
N ASP A 144 35.62 89.56 -42.22
CA ASP A 144 36.72 89.58 -43.20
C ASP A 144 36.72 88.40 -44.16
N GLY A 145 37.28 88.59 -45.36
CA GLY A 145 37.46 87.54 -46.37
C GLY A 145 38.94 87.27 -46.65
N LEU A 146 39.47 86.13 -46.22
CA LEU A 146 40.88 85.78 -46.42
C LEU A 146 41.04 84.62 -47.41
N ILE A 147 41.92 84.76 -48.42
CA ILE A 147 42.21 83.73 -49.42
C ILE A 147 43.71 83.42 -49.49
N SER A 148 44.03 82.13 -49.56
CA SER A 148 45.38 81.60 -49.80
C SER A 148 45.37 80.69 -51.03
N GLU A 149 45.93 81.15 -52.16
CA GLU A 149 45.96 80.37 -53.40
C GLU A 149 47.14 79.37 -53.50
N VAL A 150 48.13 79.42 -52.59
CA VAL A 150 49.25 78.46 -52.52
C VAL A 150 49.68 78.26 -51.06
N GLY A 151 50.00 77.03 -50.68
CA GLY A 151 50.13 76.62 -49.28
C GLY A 151 51.42 77.01 -48.57
N GLY A 152 51.48 76.70 -47.27
CA GLY A 152 52.54 77.15 -46.37
C GLY A 152 52.26 78.53 -45.76
N ASN A 153 51.00 78.99 -45.80
CA ASN A 153 50.59 80.27 -45.24
C ASN A 153 49.95 80.08 -43.85
N THR A 154 49.98 81.15 -43.05
CA THR A 154 49.25 81.25 -41.77
C THR A 154 48.20 82.34 -41.86
N LEU A 155 46.95 82.04 -41.55
CA LEU A 155 45.84 82.98 -41.67
C LEU A 155 45.16 83.11 -40.30
N TYR A 156 44.83 84.33 -39.91
CA TYR A 156 44.08 84.67 -38.70
C TYR A 156 42.90 85.55 -39.12
N GLY A 157 41.68 85.13 -38.81
CA GLY A 157 40.45 85.90 -39.04
C GLY A 157 40.45 87.13 -38.14
N GLY A 158 40.24 86.93 -36.84
CA GLY A 158 40.32 87.97 -35.83
C GLY A 158 39.05 88.04 -35.02
N GLY A 159 38.30 89.14 -35.09
CA GLY A 159 37.01 89.25 -34.40
C GLY A 159 35.86 89.40 -35.39
N ASN A 160 34.65 88.92 -35.04
CA ASN A 160 33.44 88.85 -35.89
C ASN A 160 33.49 87.74 -36.96
N ASP A 161 32.49 87.67 -37.85
CA ASP A 161 32.22 86.48 -38.67
C ASP A 161 33.06 86.49 -39.96
N ASP A 162 34.11 85.67 -40.04
CA ASP A 162 35.09 85.64 -41.13
C ASP A 162 34.86 84.55 -42.17
N ALA A 163 35.36 84.75 -43.39
CA ALA A 163 35.33 83.79 -44.50
C ALA A 163 36.74 83.51 -45.03
N ILE A 164 37.32 82.37 -44.62
CA ILE A 164 38.70 82.00 -44.93
C ILE A 164 38.75 80.83 -45.93
N VAL A 165 39.50 80.95 -47.02
CA VAL A 165 39.63 79.89 -48.05
C VAL A 165 41.10 79.65 -48.39
N THR A 166 41.55 78.40 -48.26
CA THR A 166 42.87 77.95 -48.73
C THR A 166 42.71 76.98 -49.90
N THR A 167 43.69 76.89 -50.81
CA THR A 167 43.55 76.08 -52.06
C THR A 167 44.46 74.86 -52.17
N VAL A 168 45.79 74.97 -52.07
CA VAL A 168 46.74 73.86 -52.27
C VAL A 168 47.88 73.92 -51.26
N GLY A 169 48.35 72.79 -50.72
CA GLY A 169 49.48 72.72 -49.75
C GLY A 169 49.06 72.94 -48.29
N SER A 170 49.96 72.67 -47.33
CA SER A 170 49.68 72.73 -45.87
C SER A 170 49.57 74.14 -45.31
N ASN A 171 48.45 74.49 -44.70
CA ASN A 171 48.19 75.79 -44.07
C ASN A 171 47.87 75.65 -42.58
N LEU A 172 48.09 76.73 -41.85
CA LEU A 172 47.65 76.90 -40.47
C LEU A 172 46.64 78.06 -40.44
N VAL A 173 45.40 77.80 -40.06
CA VAL A 173 44.32 78.81 -40.06
C VAL A 173 43.70 78.90 -38.69
N TYR A 174 43.43 80.12 -38.24
CA TYR A 174 42.63 80.45 -37.05
C TYR A 174 41.50 81.38 -37.48
N GLY A 175 40.25 81.06 -37.12
CA GLY A 175 39.10 81.98 -37.24
C GLY A 175 39.12 83.03 -36.14
N ASP A 176 39.48 82.61 -34.92
CA ASP A 176 39.59 83.40 -33.69
C ASP A 176 38.23 83.66 -33.00
N ALA A 177 37.55 84.79 -33.13
CA ALA A 177 36.28 85.01 -32.42
C ALA A 177 35.17 85.48 -33.36
N GLY A 178 34.09 84.73 -33.49
CA GLY A 178 33.01 84.99 -34.44
C GLY A 178 32.46 83.69 -35.01
N ASN A 179 31.48 83.75 -35.92
CA ASN A 179 30.98 82.57 -36.62
C ASN A 179 31.66 82.47 -37.98
N ASP A 180 32.78 81.76 -38.03
CA ASP A 180 33.71 81.77 -39.14
C ASP A 180 33.43 80.64 -40.13
N THR A 181 33.63 80.89 -41.42
CA THR A 181 33.55 79.91 -42.50
C THR A 181 34.94 79.63 -43.06
N ILE A 182 35.52 78.49 -42.70
CA ILE A 182 36.89 78.11 -43.10
C ILE A 182 36.82 76.96 -44.13
N THR A 183 37.38 77.15 -45.32
CA THR A 183 37.53 76.09 -46.33
C THR A 183 39.02 75.79 -46.57
N GLY A 184 39.47 74.65 -46.07
CA GLY A 184 40.78 74.06 -46.35
C GLY A 184 40.89 73.51 -47.78
N GLY A 185 42.04 73.74 -48.42
CA GLY A 185 42.28 73.41 -49.81
C GLY A 185 42.41 71.92 -50.15
N VAL A 186 42.44 71.62 -51.46
CA VAL A 186 42.75 70.27 -51.97
C VAL A 186 44.26 70.07 -52.03
N GLY A 187 44.73 68.89 -51.62
CA GLY A 187 46.14 68.53 -51.76
C GLY A 187 46.63 68.67 -53.22
N GLY A 188 47.85 69.19 -53.39
CA GLY A 188 48.51 69.18 -54.71
C GLY A 188 48.77 67.74 -55.18
N GLU A 189 48.88 67.51 -56.50
CA GLU A 189 49.07 66.15 -57.04
C GLU A 189 50.34 65.47 -56.47
N GLY A 190 50.17 64.65 -55.43
CA GLY A 190 51.17 63.70 -54.90
C GLY A 190 51.80 63.97 -53.52
N GLY A 191 51.25 64.84 -52.65
CA GLY A 191 51.84 65.18 -51.34
C GLY A 191 50.98 64.87 -50.12
N ASN A 192 51.63 64.53 -48.98
CA ASN A 192 51.02 64.37 -47.64
C ASN A 192 50.79 65.75 -46.99
N ASP A 193 49.97 66.60 -47.61
CA ASP A 193 49.72 67.93 -47.07
C ASP A 193 48.81 67.81 -45.83
N VAL A 194 49.23 68.42 -44.71
CA VAL A 194 48.49 68.48 -43.45
C VAL A 194 47.99 69.90 -43.20
N ASP A 195 46.69 70.14 -43.33
CA ASP A 195 46.07 71.41 -42.90
C ASP A 195 45.73 71.34 -41.41
N THR A 196 45.95 72.43 -40.69
CA THR A 196 45.49 72.60 -39.30
C THR A 196 44.62 73.85 -39.24
N LEU A 197 43.33 73.67 -38.94
CA LEU A 197 42.31 74.71 -39.00
C LEU A 197 41.65 74.81 -37.62
N TYR A 198 41.63 76.00 -37.03
CA TYR A 198 40.95 76.31 -35.78
C TYR A 198 39.81 77.29 -36.07
N GLY A 199 38.62 77.01 -35.56
CA GLY A 199 37.45 77.90 -35.59
C GLY A 199 37.63 79.02 -34.57
N GLY A 200 37.47 78.70 -33.29
CA GLY A 200 37.70 79.62 -32.19
C GLY A 200 36.43 79.82 -31.35
N ASP A 201 36.16 81.03 -30.87
CA ASP A 201 34.93 81.34 -30.12
C ASP A 201 33.77 81.69 -31.10
N GLY A 202 32.79 80.82 -31.29
CA GLY A 202 31.56 81.08 -32.05
C GLY A 202 31.05 79.84 -32.76
N ALA A 203 30.05 79.97 -33.65
CA ALA A 203 29.47 78.82 -34.37
C ALA A 203 30.07 78.72 -35.77
N ASP A 204 31.14 77.95 -35.90
CA ASP A 204 32.02 77.92 -37.05
C ASP A 204 31.66 76.83 -38.07
N SER A 205 32.05 77.02 -39.32
CA SER A 205 31.85 76.09 -40.43
C SER A 205 33.19 75.81 -41.11
N ILE A 206 33.84 74.72 -40.72
CA ILE A 206 35.17 74.33 -41.19
C ILE A 206 35.06 73.13 -42.14
N THR A 207 35.53 73.25 -43.38
CA THR A 207 35.58 72.14 -44.35
C THR A 207 37.00 71.96 -44.88
N SER A 208 37.58 70.77 -44.75
CA SER A 208 38.86 70.43 -45.39
C SER A 208 38.66 69.53 -46.60
N LEU A 209 39.30 69.89 -47.71
CA LEU A 209 39.39 69.09 -48.94
C LEU A 209 40.72 68.30 -49.03
N GLY A 210 41.54 68.33 -47.98
CA GLY A 210 42.86 67.70 -47.89
C GLY A 210 42.83 66.17 -47.66
N THR A 211 44.02 65.54 -47.65
CA THR A 211 44.18 64.08 -47.41
C THR A 211 44.59 63.70 -45.99
N TYR A 212 45.02 64.68 -45.20
CA TYR A 212 45.29 64.60 -43.77
C TYR A 212 44.99 65.98 -43.21
N SER A 213 44.04 66.11 -42.29
CA SER A 213 43.65 67.41 -41.75
C SER A 213 43.41 67.31 -40.26
N ALA A 214 43.77 68.36 -39.52
CA ALA A 214 43.38 68.55 -38.13
C ALA A 214 42.45 69.75 -38.05
N LEU A 215 41.19 69.54 -37.68
CA LEU A 215 40.18 70.59 -37.54
C LEU A 215 39.78 70.69 -36.07
N TYR A 216 39.68 71.91 -35.56
CA TYR A 216 39.27 72.23 -34.19
C TYR A 216 38.14 73.26 -34.29
N GLY A 217 36.96 72.98 -33.72
CA GLY A 217 35.86 73.94 -33.61
C GLY A 217 36.12 74.95 -32.49
N ASP A 218 36.56 74.44 -31.34
CA ASP A 218 36.83 75.18 -30.10
C ASP A 218 35.54 75.49 -29.30
N ALA A 219 35.00 76.72 -29.29
CA ALA A 219 33.86 77.04 -28.43
C ALA A 219 32.64 77.55 -29.21
N GLY A 220 31.61 76.72 -29.35
CA GLY A 220 30.32 77.08 -29.93
C GLY A 220 29.71 75.90 -30.69
N ASN A 221 28.68 76.13 -31.52
CA ASN A 221 28.01 75.01 -32.21
C ASN A 221 28.56 74.91 -33.64
N ASP A 222 29.59 74.12 -33.82
CA ASP A 222 30.43 74.11 -35.00
C ASP A 222 30.03 73.03 -36.01
N THR A 223 30.43 73.20 -37.26
CA THR A 223 30.24 72.24 -38.34
C THR A 223 31.58 71.95 -39.00
N LEU A 224 32.15 70.78 -38.71
CA LEU A 224 33.45 70.34 -39.19
C LEU A 224 33.29 69.23 -40.23
N ALA A 225 33.90 69.41 -41.40
CA ALA A 225 33.84 68.44 -42.50
C ALA A 225 35.23 68.09 -43.05
N GLY A 226 35.79 66.95 -42.65
CA GLY A 226 37.03 66.40 -43.21
C GLY A 226 36.70 65.42 -44.34
N LEU A 227 36.87 65.79 -45.61
CA LEU A 227 36.39 64.95 -46.71
C LEU A 227 37.15 63.61 -46.84
N SER A 228 38.12 63.52 -47.75
CA SER A 228 38.77 62.24 -48.09
C SER A 228 40.19 62.23 -47.54
N GLY A 229 40.52 61.39 -46.57
CA GLY A 229 41.81 61.47 -45.92
C GLY A 229 41.88 60.70 -44.61
N GLN A 230 43.02 60.74 -43.94
CA GLN A 230 43.06 60.42 -42.50
C GLN A 230 42.97 61.74 -41.75
N ASP A 231 41.76 62.12 -41.39
CA ASP A 231 41.47 63.39 -40.75
C ASP A 231 41.27 63.22 -39.23
N THR A 232 41.57 64.26 -38.48
CA THR A 232 41.32 64.36 -37.04
C THR A 232 40.47 65.61 -36.79
N LEU A 233 39.28 65.44 -36.24
CA LEU A 233 38.35 66.54 -35.95
C LEU A 233 38.10 66.58 -34.43
N TYR A 234 38.13 67.78 -33.84
CA TYR A 234 37.73 68.06 -32.47
C TYR A 234 36.61 69.11 -32.52
N GLY A 235 35.44 68.80 -31.96
CA GLY A 235 34.31 69.72 -31.85
C GLY A 235 34.64 70.83 -30.86
N GLY A 236 34.70 70.48 -29.59
CA GLY A 236 35.11 71.38 -28.52
C GLY A 236 34.01 71.54 -27.48
N ALA A 237 33.54 72.76 -27.22
CA ALA A 237 32.45 73.00 -26.29
C ALA A 237 31.17 73.41 -27.05
N ASP A 238 30.00 73.00 -26.55
CA ASP A 238 28.67 73.14 -27.17
C ASP A 238 28.41 72.11 -28.28
N ASN A 239 27.30 72.20 -29.04
CA ASN A 239 26.78 71.08 -29.84
C ASN A 239 27.28 71.12 -31.29
N ASP A 240 28.14 70.16 -31.65
CA ASP A 240 28.90 70.17 -32.90
C ASP A 240 28.44 69.12 -33.92
N LEU A 241 28.70 69.39 -35.21
CA LEU A 241 28.49 68.47 -36.31
C LEU A 241 29.81 68.12 -36.98
N LEU A 242 30.33 66.92 -36.74
CA LEU A 242 31.58 66.42 -37.32
C LEU A 242 31.26 65.38 -38.39
N THR A 243 31.75 65.57 -39.62
CA THR A 243 31.51 64.62 -40.73
C THR A 243 32.79 64.34 -41.51
N VAL A 244 33.07 63.06 -41.75
CA VAL A 244 34.13 62.61 -42.65
C VAL A 244 33.65 61.62 -43.71
N SER A 245 34.46 61.37 -44.76
CA SER A 245 34.00 60.58 -45.92
C SER A 245 34.81 59.35 -46.32
N SER A 246 36.13 59.28 -46.18
CA SER A 246 36.88 58.05 -46.44
C SER A 246 38.26 58.13 -45.85
N GLY A 247 38.81 57.01 -45.38
CA GLY A 247 40.11 56.91 -44.73
C GLY A 247 39.97 56.45 -43.28
N ARG A 248 41.03 56.54 -42.47
CA ARG A 248 40.97 56.18 -41.04
C ARG A 248 40.98 57.47 -40.24
N ASN A 249 39.83 57.84 -39.72
CA ASN A 249 39.60 59.14 -39.12
C ASN A 249 39.45 59.02 -37.61
N LEU A 250 39.69 60.13 -36.93
CA LEU A 250 39.54 60.27 -35.49
C LEU A 250 38.69 61.50 -35.20
N LEU A 251 37.51 61.31 -34.63
CA LEU A 251 36.58 62.39 -34.31
C LEU A 251 36.36 62.43 -32.80
N TYR A 252 36.44 63.62 -32.20
CA TYR A 252 36.07 63.91 -30.81
C TYR A 252 34.97 64.98 -30.82
N GLY A 253 33.81 64.72 -30.22
CA GLY A 253 32.78 65.73 -29.97
C GLY A 253 33.21 66.67 -28.85
N ASP A 254 33.77 66.10 -27.78
CA ASP A 254 34.18 66.77 -26.54
C ASP A 254 32.97 67.12 -25.66
N ALA A 255 32.63 68.37 -25.37
CA ALA A 255 31.56 68.71 -24.43
C ALA A 255 30.34 69.30 -25.15
N GLY A 256 29.24 68.57 -25.29
CA GLY A 256 28.15 68.98 -26.18
C GLY A 256 27.15 67.88 -26.43
N ASN A 257 26.06 68.18 -27.16
CA ASN A 257 25.23 67.13 -27.77
C ASN A 257 25.59 67.02 -29.25
N ASP A 258 26.62 66.26 -29.55
CA ASP A 258 27.33 66.28 -30.82
C ASP A 258 26.78 65.27 -31.82
N THR A 259 27.08 65.47 -33.09
CA THR A 259 26.74 64.55 -34.17
C THR A 259 27.99 64.21 -34.96
N LEU A 260 28.49 62.99 -34.79
CA LEU A 260 29.73 62.50 -35.41
C LEU A 260 29.41 61.47 -36.50
N VAL A 261 29.91 61.72 -37.72
CA VAL A 261 29.71 60.85 -38.88
C VAL A 261 31.06 60.40 -39.44
N GLY A 262 31.43 59.15 -39.16
CA GLY A 262 32.70 58.53 -39.57
C GLY A 262 32.79 58.12 -41.04
N GLY A 263 31.65 57.98 -41.74
CA GLY A 263 31.50 57.74 -43.19
C GLY A 263 32.64 57.09 -44.00
N GLY A 264 32.35 55.98 -44.70
CA GLY A 264 33.07 55.60 -45.93
C GLY A 264 33.86 54.30 -45.92
N THR A 265 35.16 54.37 -46.21
CA THR A 265 36.06 53.20 -46.21
C THR A 265 37.27 53.45 -45.33
N GLY A 266 37.40 52.69 -44.25
CA GLY A 266 38.53 52.73 -43.31
C GLY A 266 38.04 52.42 -41.90
N ALA A 267 38.96 52.14 -40.99
CA ALA A 267 38.63 51.90 -39.58
C ALA A 267 38.68 53.25 -38.86
N ASP A 268 37.51 53.77 -38.50
CA ASP A 268 37.34 55.06 -37.86
C ASP A 268 37.22 54.91 -36.33
N THR A 269 37.55 55.98 -35.59
CA THR A 269 37.36 56.05 -34.14
C THR A 269 36.63 57.34 -33.80
N LEU A 270 35.47 57.23 -33.15
CA LEU A 270 34.61 58.35 -32.77
C LEU A 270 34.46 58.33 -31.25
N TYR A 271 34.63 59.49 -30.61
CA TYR A 271 34.35 59.75 -29.20
C TYR A 271 33.30 60.85 -29.12
N GLY A 272 32.17 60.60 -28.46
CA GLY A 272 31.12 61.60 -28.20
C GLY A 272 31.64 62.61 -27.20
N GLY A 273 31.78 62.19 -25.95
CA GLY A 273 32.32 62.99 -24.85
C GLY A 273 31.24 63.26 -23.80
N ASP A 274 31.15 64.49 -23.28
CA ASP A 274 30.12 64.86 -22.29
C ASP A 274 28.86 65.39 -23.00
N GLY A 275 27.75 64.67 -22.97
CA GLY A 275 26.42 65.11 -23.39
C GLY A 275 25.64 64.03 -24.15
N VAL A 276 24.60 64.40 -24.92
CA VAL A 276 23.76 63.43 -25.65
C VAL A 276 24.14 63.41 -27.12
N ASP A 277 24.98 62.45 -27.48
CA ASP A 277 25.67 62.39 -28.75
C ASP A 277 25.04 61.42 -29.75
N GLN A 278 25.28 61.69 -31.04
CA GLN A 278 24.87 60.84 -32.16
C GLN A 278 26.08 60.44 -32.99
N LEU A 279 26.55 59.22 -32.80
CA LEU A 279 27.72 58.66 -33.48
C LEU A 279 27.29 57.68 -34.56
N ARG A 280 27.82 57.84 -35.78
CA ARG A 280 27.51 56.96 -36.91
C ARG A 280 28.72 56.67 -37.78
N SER A 281 29.13 55.41 -37.84
CA SER A 281 30.18 54.94 -38.74
C SER A 281 29.61 54.13 -39.92
N ALA A 282 30.46 53.72 -40.86
CA ALA A 282 30.03 52.91 -42.00
C ALA A 282 31.22 52.16 -42.63
N GLY A 283 31.12 50.84 -42.74
CA GLY A 283 32.13 50.01 -43.39
C GLY A 283 33.24 49.57 -42.42
N SER A 284 34.07 48.58 -42.80
CA SER A 284 35.33 48.26 -42.09
C SER A 284 35.18 47.81 -40.61
N PHE A 285 36.03 48.30 -39.69
CA PHE A 285 36.16 47.88 -38.29
C PHE A 285 36.23 49.18 -37.48
N ASP A 286 35.09 49.66 -37.03
CA ASP A 286 34.99 50.96 -36.38
C ASP A 286 34.91 50.84 -34.86
N LEU A 287 35.32 51.91 -34.18
CA LEU A 287 35.29 52.03 -32.73
C LEU A 287 34.54 53.29 -32.33
N LEU A 288 33.43 53.15 -31.61
CA LEU A 288 32.58 54.26 -31.18
C LEU A 288 32.49 54.24 -29.65
N TYR A 289 32.68 55.41 -29.04
CA TYR A 289 32.50 55.67 -27.61
C TYR A 289 31.48 56.79 -27.45
N GLY A 290 30.36 56.54 -26.77
CA GLY A 290 29.42 57.59 -26.37
C GLY A 290 30.01 58.46 -25.28
N ASP A 291 30.58 57.82 -24.26
CA ASP A 291 31.14 58.42 -23.05
C ASP A 291 30.03 58.84 -22.07
N ALA A 292 29.84 60.12 -21.73
CA ALA A 292 28.91 60.51 -20.67
C ALA A 292 27.62 61.13 -21.21
N GLY A 293 26.51 60.39 -21.18
CA GLY A 293 25.18 60.87 -21.51
C GLY A 293 24.39 59.85 -22.34
N ALA A 294 23.12 60.17 -22.64
CA ALA A 294 22.21 59.21 -23.24
C ALA A 294 22.30 59.18 -24.78
N ASP A 295 23.26 58.43 -25.30
CA ASP A 295 23.78 58.52 -26.66
C ASP A 295 23.10 57.58 -27.68
N ILE A 296 23.39 57.82 -28.96
CA ILE A 296 22.97 56.96 -30.07
C ILE A 296 24.18 56.58 -30.92
N LEU A 297 24.57 55.31 -30.89
CA LEU A 297 25.74 54.78 -31.60
C LEU A 297 25.31 53.83 -32.73
N GLN A 298 25.77 54.07 -33.96
CA GLN A 298 25.41 53.32 -35.16
C GLN A 298 26.63 52.86 -35.97
N GLY A 299 27.02 51.59 -35.86
CA GLY A 299 28.17 51.03 -36.61
C GLY A 299 27.87 50.58 -38.05
N PHE A 300 26.59 50.34 -38.38
CA PHE A 300 26.17 49.77 -39.65
C PHE A 300 26.93 48.48 -40.06
N SER A 301 27.72 48.51 -41.14
CA SER A 301 28.34 47.31 -41.72
C SER A 301 29.81 47.24 -41.37
N GLY A 302 30.26 46.18 -40.73
CA GLY A 302 31.64 46.11 -40.28
C GLY A 302 31.77 45.12 -39.12
N ASN A 303 32.99 44.95 -38.63
CA ASN A 303 33.21 44.26 -37.36
C ASN A 303 33.52 45.35 -36.34
N ASP A 304 32.47 45.94 -35.82
CA ASP A 304 32.53 47.19 -35.06
C ASP A 304 32.49 46.91 -33.56
N THR A 305 33.07 47.82 -32.78
CA THR A 305 32.98 47.82 -31.32
C THR A 305 32.38 49.14 -30.86
N LEU A 306 31.27 49.07 -30.13
CA LEU A 306 30.54 50.23 -29.61
C LEU A 306 30.55 50.16 -28.08
N TYR A 307 30.85 51.27 -27.43
CA TYR A 307 30.73 51.49 -25.98
C TYR A 307 29.76 52.64 -25.76
N GLY A 308 28.67 52.40 -25.02
CA GLY A 308 27.69 53.41 -24.63
C GLY A 308 28.33 54.40 -23.66
N GLY A 309 28.54 53.95 -22.43
CA GLY A 309 29.25 54.70 -21.40
C GLY A 309 28.39 54.89 -20.16
N ASP A 310 28.21 56.13 -19.69
CA ASP A 310 27.31 56.45 -18.59
C ASP A 310 25.95 56.94 -19.15
N ASP A 311 24.85 56.65 -18.44
CA ASP A 311 23.46 56.94 -18.82
C ASP A 311 22.88 56.02 -19.93
N GLY A 312 21.60 56.19 -20.29
CA GLY A 312 20.87 55.21 -21.11
C GLY A 312 21.05 55.37 -22.62
N ASP A 313 21.78 54.45 -23.24
CA ASP A 313 22.26 54.52 -24.61
C ASP A 313 21.48 53.67 -25.62
N ASN A 314 21.59 54.00 -26.91
CA ASN A 314 21.03 53.21 -28.00
C ASN A 314 22.11 52.77 -28.99
N LEU A 315 22.52 51.51 -28.92
CA LEU A 315 23.57 50.93 -29.75
C LEU A 315 22.98 50.05 -30.87
N PHE A 316 23.35 50.33 -32.12
CA PHE A 316 22.83 49.62 -33.29
C PHE A 316 23.92 49.27 -34.30
N VAL A 317 23.95 47.99 -34.71
CA VAL A 317 24.82 47.50 -35.80
C VAL A 317 23.97 46.81 -36.87
N LEU A 318 24.37 46.82 -38.15
CA LEU A 318 23.65 46.14 -39.24
C LEU A 318 24.21 44.78 -39.62
N SER A 319 25.53 44.63 -39.77
CA SER A 319 26.14 43.38 -40.25
C SER A 319 27.57 43.21 -39.79
N GLY A 320 28.00 41.95 -39.62
CA GLY A 320 29.36 41.57 -39.24
C GLY A 320 29.41 40.90 -37.87
N THR A 321 30.61 40.74 -37.32
CA THR A 321 30.87 40.19 -35.97
C THR A 321 31.24 41.37 -35.08
N ASN A 322 30.27 41.84 -34.30
CA ASN A 322 30.34 43.07 -33.54
C ASN A 322 30.36 42.80 -32.03
N VAL A 323 30.87 43.76 -31.27
CA VAL A 323 30.83 43.77 -29.81
C VAL A 323 30.19 45.08 -29.35
N LEU A 324 29.12 44.98 -28.57
CA LEU A 324 28.40 46.14 -28.04
C LEU A 324 28.46 46.09 -26.51
N TYR A 325 28.86 47.19 -25.89
CA TYR A 325 28.86 47.43 -24.44
C TYR A 325 27.91 48.59 -24.15
N GLY A 326 26.87 48.37 -23.35
CA GLY A 326 26.02 49.45 -22.82
C GLY A 326 26.76 50.25 -21.73
N ASP A 327 27.44 49.51 -20.85
CA ASP A 327 28.18 50.00 -19.68
C ASP A 327 27.24 50.39 -18.51
N ALA A 328 27.05 51.66 -18.16
CA ALA A 328 26.23 52.03 -16.99
C ALA A 328 25.01 52.85 -17.43
N GLY A 329 23.82 52.27 -17.42
CA GLY A 329 22.67 52.92 -18.02
C GLY A 329 21.49 51.97 -18.18
N ASN A 330 20.37 52.48 -18.67
CA ASN A 330 19.33 51.60 -19.19
C ASN A 330 19.45 51.60 -20.71
N ASP A 331 20.19 50.64 -21.25
CA ASP A 331 20.69 50.67 -22.60
C ASP A 331 19.85 49.81 -23.55
N SER A 332 19.84 50.16 -24.82
CA SER A 332 19.15 49.40 -25.88
C SER A 332 20.17 48.96 -26.93
N LEU A 333 20.57 47.69 -26.87
CA LEU A 333 21.56 47.09 -27.76
C LEU A 333 20.85 46.21 -28.81
N THR A 334 20.91 46.61 -30.08
CA THR A 334 20.24 45.88 -31.18
C THR A 334 21.21 45.48 -32.29
N GLY A 335 21.23 44.17 -32.61
CA GLY A 335 21.84 43.66 -33.83
C GLY A 335 20.91 43.77 -35.04
N GLY A 336 21.48 44.06 -36.20
CA GLY A 336 20.77 44.12 -37.48
C GLY A 336 20.95 42.87 -38.34
N THR A 337 20.18 42.82 -39.43
CA THR A 337 19.89 41.61 -40.25
C THR A 337 21.01 41.21 -41.22
N GLY A 338 22.26 41.35 -40.81
CA GLY A 338 23.42 41.31 -41.69
C GLY A 338 23.81 39.93 -42.22
N ALA A 339 23.26 39.60 -43.40
CA ALA A 339 23.57 38.49 -44.31
C ALA A 339 22.79 37.19 -44.08
N GLU A 340 21.54 37.16 -44.55
CA GLU A 340 20.61 36.02 -44.41
C GLU A 340 20.32 35.68 -42.92
N PRO A 341 19.10 35.26 -42.56
CA PRO A 341 18.93 34.58 -41.27
C PRO A 341 19.91 33.39 -41.23
N GLY A 342 20.95 33.43 -40.39
CA GLY A 342 21.95 32.34 -40.37
C GLY A 342 23.44 32.67 -40.25
N VAL A 343 23.90 33.92 -40.43
CA VAL A 343 25.34 34.21 -40.57
C VAL A 343 25.80 35.34 -39.63
N GLY A 344 26.78 35.04 -38.78
CA GLY A 344 27.40 36.00 -37.84
C GLY A 344 27.17 35.64 -36.37
N SER A 345 28.05 36.17 -35.49
CA SER A 345 27.96 36.09 -34.04
C SER A 345 28.30 37.45 -33.46
N ASN A 346 27.38 38.06 -32.71
CA ASN A 346 27.66 39.29 -31.96
C ASN A 346 27.77 38.95 -30.47
N GLN A 347 28.53 39.77 -29.76
CA GLN A 347 28.57 39.78 -28.30
C GLN A 347 27.92 41.08 -27.82
N TYR A 348 27.03 40.95 -26.85
CA TYR A 348 26.31 42.06 -26.24
C TYR A 348 26.53 42.01 -24.73
N TYR A 349 26.90 43.14 -24.14
CA TYR A 349 27.04 43.32 -22.71
C TYR A 349 26.22 44.54 -22.34
N GLY A 350 25.15 44.38 -21.58
CA GLY A 350 24.32 45.47 -21.06
C GLY A 350 25.13 46.29 -20.05
N GLY A 351 25.35 45.72 -18.87
CA GLY A 351 26.19 46.30 -17.83
C GLY A 351 25.38 46.59 -16.57
N ASP A 352 25.51 47.79 -16.00
CA ASP A 352 24.72 48.20 -14.83
C ASP A 352 23.46 48.95 -15.31
N GLY A 353 22.27 48.44 -15.01
CA GLY A 353 20.97 49.07 -15.23
C GLY A 353 19.97 48.13 -15.92
N ASN A 354 18.84 48.65 -16.37
CA ASN A 354 17.75 47.84 -16.94
C ASN A 354 17.83 47.87 -18.47
N ASP A 355 18.50 46.89 -19.04
CA ASP A 355 18.91 46.86 -20.43
C ASP A 355 17.94 46.09 -21.34
N GLN A 356 17.87 46.50 -22.61
CA GLN A 356 17.14 45.81 -23.66
C GLN A 356 18.12 45.33 -24.74
N ILE A 357 18.32 44.02 -24.83
CA ILE A 357 19.26 43.41 -25.79
C ILE A 357 18.50 42.55 -26.80
N ILE A 358 18.63 42.87 -28.08
CA ILE A 358 17.97 42.13 -29.18
C ILE A 358 19.00 41.66 -30.21
N SER A 359 19.19 40.34 -30.31
CA SER A 359 20.06 39.74 -31.32
C SER A 359 19.30 39.01 -32.41
N VAL A 360 19.36 39.52 -33.64
CA VAL A 360 18.77 38.88 -34.84
C VAL A 360 19.72 37.87 -35.55
N ASN A 361 20.87 37.56 -34.94
CA ASN A 361 21.90 36.67 -35.49
C ASN A 361 21.74 35.21 -35.04
N SER A 362 22.62 34.30 -35.50
CA SER A 362 22.48 32.86 -35.29
C SER A 362 23.38 32.18 -34.27
N TYR A 363 24.34 32.90 -33.68
CA TYR A 363 25.21 32.36 -32.65
C TYR A 363 25.64 33.48 -31.69
N SER A 364 24.70 34.01 -30.94
CA SER A 364 24.88 35.24 -30.16
C SER A 364 25.12 34.92 -28.69
N SER A 365 25.96 35.72 -28.04
CA SER A 365 26.09 35.73 -26.59
C SER A 365 25.59 37.07 -26.07
N LEU A 366 24.56 37.05 -25.24
CA LEU A 366 23.96 38.23 -24.63
C LEU A 366 24.18 38.12 -23.12
N TYR A 367 24.67 39.19 -22.51
CA TYR A 367 24.85 39.33 -21.07
C TYR A 367 24.08 40.59 -20.66
N GLY A 368 23.08 40.45 -19.78
CA GLY A 368 22.33 41.57 -19.21
C GLY A 368 23.23 42.36 -18.26
N GLY A 369 23.51 41.80 -17.09
CA GLY A 369 24.42 42.40 -16.12
C GLY A 369 23.73 42.58 -14.78
N ALA A 370 23.72 43.78 -14.22
CA ALA A 370 23.03 44.07 -12.98
C ALA A 370 21.80 44.95 -13.25
N GLY A 371 20.60 44.50 -12.92
CA GLY A 371 19.36 45.23 -13.15
C GLY A 371 18.33 44.35 -13.83
N THR A 372 17.11 44.84 -14.05
CA THR A 372 16.05 44.03 -14.64
C THR A 372 16.08 44.13 -16.17
N ASP A 373 16.68 43.14 -16.82
CA ASP A 373 17.04 43.14 -18.23
C ASP A 373 16.05 42.37 -19.11
N ALA A 374 16.00 42.73 -20.39
CA ALA A 374 15.18 42.09 -21.41
C ALA A 374 16.03 41.61 -22.59
N LEU A 375 16.34 40.31 -22.63
CA LEU A 375 17.20 39.69 -23.64
C LEU A 375 16.39 38.87 -24.64
N THR A 376 16.54 39.16 -25.93
CA THR A 376 15.87 38.42 -27.02
C THR A 376 16.87 37.88 -28.04
N GLY A 377 17.03 36.55 -28.11
CA GLY A 377 17.73 35.84 -29.19
C GLY A 377 16.76 35.36 -30.28
N PHE A 378 17.18 35.37 -31.55
CA PHE A 378 16.37 34.89 -32.66
C PHE A 378 16.74 33.45 -33.08
N SER A 379 17.11 33.23 -34.34
CA SER A 379 17.30 31.89 -34.91
C SER A 379 18.74 31.46 -34.80
N GLY A 380 19.07 30.41 -34.06
CA GLY A 380 20.47 30.12 -33.81
C GLY A 380 20.75 29.13 -32.70
N LYS A 381 22.04 29.00 -32.34
CA LYS A 381 22.43 28.53 -31.01
C LYS A 381 22.88 29.77 -30.24
N ASP A 382 21.94 30.39 -29.55
CA ASP A 382 22.20 31.57 -28.73
C ASP A 382 22.46 31.17 -27.27
N THR A 383 23.22 32.00 -26.56
CA THR A 383 23.46 31.87 -25.12
C THR A 383 23.16 33.20 -24.45
N LEU A 384 22.19 33.21 -23.55
CA LEU A 384 21.75 34.41 -22.83
C LEU A 384 22.07 34.23 -21.33
N TYR A 385 22.59 35.28 -20.70
CA TYR A 385 22.79 35.39 -19.25
C TYR A 385 22.04 36.64 -18.79
N GLY A 386 21.07 36.48 -17.88
CA GLY A 386 20.34 37.59 -17.25
C GLY A 386 21.29 38.39 -16.37
N GLY A 387 21.67 37.80 -15.23
CA GLY A 387 22.64 38.37 -14.31
C GLY A 387 22.06 38.54 -12.92
N ASP A 388 22.20 39.72 -12.32
CA ASP A 388 21.58 40.03 -11.03
C ASP A 388 20.23 40.75 -11.27
N ASP A 389 19.24 40.51 -10.40
CA ASP A 389 17.85 41.01 -10.46
C ASP A 389 16.94 40.26 -11.46
N GLY A 390 15.65 40.64 -11.56
CA GLY A 390 14.63 39.86 -12.26
C GLY A 390 14.55 40.14 -13.76
N ASP A 391 15.02 39.19 -14.56
CA ASP A 391 15.23 39.32 -15.99
C ASP A 391 14.19 38.61 -16.86
N SER A 392 14.11 39.01 -18.13
CA SER A 392 13.23 38.42 -19.14
C SER A 392 14.03 37.94 -20.35
N LEU A 393 14.27 36.65 -20.46
CA LEU A 393 15.02 36.03 -21.55
C LEU A 393 14.09 35.28 -22.51
N THR A 394 14.18 35.57 -23.81
CA THR A 394 13.40 34.86 -24.83
C THR A 394 14.28 34.49 -26.01
N VAL A 395 14.14 33.26 -26.50
CA VAL A 395 14.81 32.79 -27.73
C VAL A 395 13.82 32.27 -28.76
N ALA A 396 14.15 32.31 -30.05
CA ALA A 396 13.31 31.73 -31.10
C ALA A 396 13.74 30.28 -31.45
N ASN A 397 14.17 30.02 -32.68
CA ASN A 397 14.43 28.66 -33.17
C ASN A 397 15.88 28.24 -32.87
N GLY A 398 16.11 26.94 -32.65
CA GLY A 398 17.45 26.34 -32.56
C GLY A 398 17.76 25.76 -31.19
N ASN A 399 19.04 25.49 -30.87
CA ASN A 399 19.44 24.85 -29.61
C ASN A 399 20.09 25.88 -28.71
N ASN A 400 19.35 26.46 -27.79
CA ASN A 400 19.77 27.61 -27.00
C ASN A 400 20.09 27.25 -25.56
N ILE A 401 20.84 28.12 -24.89
CA ILE A 401 21.11 28.02 -23.45
C ILE A 401 20.77 29.36 -22.81
N LEU A 402 19.90 29.37 -21.79
CA LEU A 402 19.51 30.56 -21.05
C LEU A 402 19.89 30.35 -19.58
N TYR A 403 20.49 31.35 -18.96
CA TYR A 403 20.77 31.43 -17.53
C TYR A 403 20.06 32.67 -16.98
N GLY A 404 19.16 32.51 -16.02
CA GLY A 404 18.59 33.63 -15.26
C GLY A 404 19.63 34.24 -14.31
N ASP A 405 20.39 33.36 -13.64
CA ASP A 405 21.41 33.68 -12.64
C ASP A 405 20.81 34.05 -11.27
N ALA A 406 20.78 35.30 -10.82
CA ALA A 406 20.26 35.66 -9.50
C ALA A 406 19.11 36.65 -9.62
N GLY A 407 17.87 36.22 -9.41
CA GLY A 407 16.72 37.04 -9.80
C GLY A 407 15.41 36.33 -9.60
N ASN A 408 14.32 36.97 -10.02
CA ASN A 408 13.07 36.23 -10.28
C ASN A 408 12.85 36.35 -11.78
N ASP A 409 13.35 35.38 -12.53
CA ASP A 409 13.56 35.47 -13.96
C ASP A 409 12.41 34.83 -14.74
N THR A 410 12.17 35.31 -15.95
CA THR A 410 11.19 34.74 -16.86
C THR A 410 11.88 34.33 -18.16
N MET A 411 11.87 33.04 -18.46
CA MET A 411 12.57 32.46 -19.60
C MET A 411 11.62 31.71 -20.54
N SER A 412 11.72 31.97 -21.85
CA SER A 412 10.96 31.24 -22.87
C SER A 412 11.83 30.78 -24.03
N ALA A 413 11.88 29.46 -24.25
CA ALA A 413 12.35 28.88 -25.51
C ALA A 413 11.21 28.86 -26.54
N GLY A 414 11.49 29.33 -27.76
CA GLY A 414 10.49 29.55 -28.80
C GLY A 414 10.06 28.28 -29.56
N SER A 415 8.93 28.38 -30.27
CA SER A 415 8.22 27.27 -30.94
C SER A 415 8.91 26.63 -32.16
N GLY A 416 10.20 26.87 -32.35
CA GLY A 416 10.96 26.56 -33.57
C GLY A 416 11.44 25.13 -33.75
N GLY A 417 11.33 24.33 -32.71
CA GLY A 417 12.08 23.08 -32.56
C GLY A 417 13.54 23.33 -32.16
N GLY A 418 14.10 22.39 -31.40
CA GLY A 418 15.41 22.51 -30.76
C GLY A 418 15.53 21.60 -29.54
N THR A 419 16.73 21.52 -28.98
CA THR A 419 16.97 21.06 -27.60
C THR A 419 17.50 22.26 -26.81
N ASP A 420 16.63 22.90 -26.04
CA ASP A 420 16.96 24.11 -25.28
C ASP A 420 17.26 23.76 -23.83
N THR A 421 18.16 24.51 -23.19
CA THR A 421 18.48 24.35 -21.77
C THR A 421 18.29 25.68 -21.05
N LEU A 422 17.45 25.68 -20.02
CA LEU A 422 17.13 26.85 -19.20
C LEU A 422 17.55 26.56 -17.77
N TYR A 423 18.29 27.47 -17.16
CA TYR A 423 18.67 27.46 -15.74
C TYR A 423 18.11 28.72 -15.08
N GLY A 424 17.24 28.54 -14.08
CA GLY A 424 16.67 29.62 -13.26
C GLY A 424 17.77 30.29 -12.45
N GLY A 425 18.25 29.60 -11.43
CA GLY A 425 19.36 30.02 -10.60
C GLY A 425 18.89 30.30 -9.18
N LEU A 426 19.14 31.50 -8.66
CA LEU A 426 18.66 31.91 -7.34
C LEU A 426 17.41 32.77 -7.47
N GLY A 427 16.31 32.36 -6.85
CA GLY A 427 15.07 33.11 -6.73
C GLY A 427 13.91 32.38 -7.41
N ASN A 428 12.77 33.05 -7.56
CA ASN A 428 11.53 32.41 -8.02
C ASN A 428 11.33 32.64 -9.52
N ASP A 429 11.66 31.63 -10.31
CA ASP A 429 11.80 31.72 -11.75
C ASP A 429 10.62 31.09 -12.51
N ALA A 430 10.40 31.53 -13.74
CA ALA A 430 9.36 31.04 -14.63
C ALA A 430 9.95 30.60 -15.98
N LEU A 431 10.05 29.27 -16.19
CA LEU A 431 10.72 28.66 -17.33
C LEU A 431 9.72 27.97 -18.27
N TYR A 432 9.77 28.30 -19.56
CA TYR A 432 8.83 27.81 -20.57
C TYR A 432 9.55 27.22 -21.80
N ALA A 433 9.44 25.90 -22.04
CA ALA A 433 9.97 25.23 -23.24
C ALA A 433 8.91 25.09 -24.36
N VAL A 434 8.49 26.19 -24.98
CA VAL A 434 7.42 26.14 -25.98
C VAL A 434 7.89 25.42 -27.25
N GLY A 435 7.41 24.20 -27.51
CA GLY A 435 7.57 23.53 -28.83
C GLY A 435 8.97 22.96 -29.12
N SER A 436 9.81 22.78 -28.09
CA SER A 436 11.15 22.18 -28.17
C SER A 436 11.28 20.97 -27.24
N HIS A 437 12.44 20.30 -27.24
CA HIS A 437 12.78 19.31 -26.19
C HIS A 437 13.55 20.07 -25.10
N GLY A 438 12.85 20.51 -24.06
CA GLY A 438 13.38 21.35 -23.01
C GLY A 438 14.10 20.57 -21.91
N LEU A 439 15.24 21.10 -21.48
CA LEU A 439 15.88 20.74 -20.22
C LEU A 439 15.81 21.97 -19.30
N LEU A 440 14.96 21.92 -18.28
CA LEU A 440 14.70 23.04 -17.38
C LEU A 440 15.21 22.71 -15.97
N TYR A 441 15.94 23.64 -15.38
CA TYR A 441 16.35 23.63 -13.98
C TYR A 441 15.82 24.90 -13.32
N GLY A 442 14.96 24.78 -12.30
CA GLY A 442 14.57 25.91 -11.46
C GLY A 442 15.72 26.35 -10.56
N ASP A 443 16.40 25.37 -9.97
CA ASP A 443 17.51 25.52 -9.03
C ASP A 443 17.02 25.92 -7.63
N ALA A 444 17.20 27.15 -7.13
CA ALA A 444 16.81 27.48 -5.75
C ALA A 444 15.75 28.57 -5.72
N GLY A 445 14.54 28.23 -5.26
CA GLY A 445 13.43 29.15 -5.09
C GLY A 445 12.11 28.51 -5.49
N LYS A 446 11.03 29.30 -5.49
CA LYS A 446 9.68 28.78 -5.82
C LYS A 446 9.40 28.95 -7.29
N ASP A 447 9.71 27.94 -8.07
CA ASP A 447 9.80 28.03 -9.52
C ASP A 447 8.54 27.49 -10.23
N VAL A 448 8.37 27.95 -11.47
CA VAL A 448 7.31 27.51 -12.37
C VAL A 448 7.93 27.00 -13.66
N LEU A 449 7.90 25.69 -13.88
CA LEU A 449 8.49 25.05 -15.06
C LEU A 449 7.40 24.46 -15.96
N VAL A 450 7.40 24.81 -17.24
CA VAL A 450 6.37 24.35 -18.20
C VAL A 450 6.99 23.82 -19.50
N GLY A 451 6.84 22.51 -19.75
CA GLY A 451 7.39 21.83 -20.94
C GLY A 451 6.54 21.94 -22.22
N TYR A 452 5.24 22.21 -22.11
CA TYR A 452 4.30 22.26 -23.25
C TYR A 452 4.25 21.00 -24.14
N SER A 453 5.14 20.87 -25.13
CA SER A 453 5.17 19.77 -26.09
C SER A 453 6.59 19.42 -26.45
N GLY A 454 6.99 18.16 -26.30
CA GLY A 454 8.39 17.78 -26.46
C GLY A 454 8.68 16.41 -25.86
N GLN A 455 9.95 16.07 -25.68
CA GLN A 455 10.36 15.17 -24.59
C GLN A 455 11.18 16.05 -23.68
N ASP A 456 10.54 16.48 -22.59
CA ASP A 456 11.05 17.49 -21.69
C ASP A 456 11.56 16.84 -20.41
N THR A 457 12.62 17.40 -19.83
CA THR A 457 13.12 17.05 -18.51
C THR A 457 13.11 18.30 -17.65
N LEU A 458 12.36 18.25 -16.56
CA LEU A 458 12.19 19.36 -15.62
C LEU A 458 12.79 18.96 -14.26
N TYR A 459 13.56 19.85 -13.66
CA TYR A 459 14.04 19.77 -12.28
C TYR A 459 13.58 21.03 -11.56
N GLY A 460 12.73 20.91 -10.53
CA GLY A 460 12.32 22.03 -9.69
C GLY A 460 13.53 22.56 -8.92
N GLY A 461 13.99 21.80 -7.92
CA GLY A 461 15.21 22.10 -7.18
C GLY A 461 14.94 22.21 -5.68
N ASP A 462 15.37 23.30 -5.04
CA ASP A 462 15.07 23.59 -3.64
C ASP A 462 13.82 24.51 -3.56
N ASP A 463 12.98 24.36 -2.51
CA ASP A 463 11.73 25.09 -2.23
C ASP A 463 10.48 24.55 -3.00
N GLU A 464 9.32 25.22 -2.87
CA GLU A 464 8.02 24.75 -3.41
C GLU A 464 7.85 25.13 -4.89
N ASP A 465 7.88 24.11 -5.75
CA ASP A 465 7.89 24.26 -7.20
C ASP A 465 6.58 23.81 -7.88
N ASN A 466 6.29 24.41 -9.03
CA ASN A 466 5.13 24.06 -9.86
C ASN A 466 5.58 23.59 -11.26
N LEU A 467 5.52 22.28 -11.50
CA LEU A 467 5.96 21.66 -12.74
C LEU A 467 4.77 21.22 -13.60
N VAL A 468 4.71 21.69 -14.85
CA VAL A 468 3.72 21.27 -15.86
C VAL A 468 4.45 20.68 -17.07
N VAL A 469 4.60 19.36 -17.10
CA VAL A 469 5.41 18.67 -18.12
C VAL A 469 4.83 18.75 -19.53
N GLY A 470 3.51 18.86 -19.70
CA GLY A 470 2.89 18.92 -21.02
C GLY A 470 2.81 17.58 -21.77
N ALA A 471 2.71 17.63 -23.11
CA ALA A 471 2.56 16.45 -23.97
C ALA A 471 3.92 15.88 -24.39
N GLY A 472 4.09 14.56 -24.33
CA GLY A 472 5.39 13.95 -24.59
C GLY A 472 5.61 12.68 -23.79
N SER A 473 6.81 12.10 -23.91
CA SER A 473 7.37 11.20 -22.88
C SER A 473 8.38 12.04 -22.09
N ASN A 474 7.98 12.47 -20.90
CA ASN A 474 8.69 13.48 -20.13
C ASN A 474 9.21 12.91 -18.81
N ILE A 475 10.19 13.59 -18.23
CA ILE A 475 10.70 13.31 -16.89
C ILE A 475 10.58 14.58 -16.06
N ALA A 476 10.09 14.49 -14.82
CA ALA A 476 10.07 15.62 -13.89
C ALA A 476 10.51 15.18 -12.50
N TYR A 477 11.34 16.00 -11.87
CA TYR A 477 11.78 15.90 -10.48
C TYR A 477 11.34 17.17 -9.76
N GLY A 478 10.59 17.05 -8.66
CA GLY A 478 10.23 18.17 -7.78
C GLY A 478 11.49 18.70 -7.11
N GLY A 479 12.11 17.85 -6.28
CA GLY A 479 13.34 18.18 -5.58
C GLY A 479 13.09 18.25 -4.08
N ALA A 480 13.67 19.21 -3.38
CA ALA A 480 13.44 19.40 -1.95
C ALA A 480 12.41 20.51 -1.74
N GLY A 481 11.22 20.23 -1.23
CA GLY A 481 10.16 21.23 -1.26
C GLY A 481 8.80 20.73 -0.86
N VAL A 482 7.77 21.39 -1.35
CA VAL A 482 6.40 20.86 -1.36
C VAL A 482 5.91 21.16 -2.75
N ASP A 483 6.03 20.18 -3.64
CA ASP A 483 6.00 20.41 -5.07
C ASP A 483 4.67 19.99 -5.68
N THR A 484 4.29 20.66 -6.76
CA THR A 484 3.11 20.31 -7.54
C THR A 484 3.51 19.91 -8.95
N ILE A 485 3.33 18.64 -9.29
CA ILE A 485 3.70 18.11 -10.61
C ILE A 485 2.44 17.68 -11.38
N LEU A 486 2.17 18.37 -12.49
CA LEU A 486 1.07 18.05 -13.39
C LEU A 486 1.57 17.38 -14.68
N GLY A 487 1.32 16.07 -14.77
CA GLY A 487 1.66 15.15 -15.86
C GLY A 487 1.07 15.46 -17.25
N GLY A 488 0.28 16.54 -17.41
CA GLY A 488 -0.06 17.16 -18.71
C GLY A 488 -1.54 17.18 -19.14
N ILE A 489 -2.04 18.37 -19.56
CA ILE A 489 -3.21 18.60 -20.42
C ILE A 489 -2.74 19.23 -21.73
N GLY A 490 -2.84 18.52 -22.86
CA GLY A 490 -2.28 19.01 -24.13
C GLY A 490 -2.69 18.24 -25.37
N GLY A 491 -4.01 18.10 -25.62
CA GLY A 491 -4.62 17.78 -26.92
C GLY A 491 -4.20 16.46 -27.58
N ILE A 492 -5.16 15.53 -27.72
CA ILE A 492 -5.03 14.08 -28.04
C ILE A 492 -4.32 13.27 -26.94
N ALA A 493 -4.94 12.16 -26.53
CA ALA A 493 -4.32 11.15 -25.68
C ALA A 493 -3.00 10.72 -26.33
N GLY A 494 -1.89 11.29 -25.85
CA GLY A 494 -0.56 11.09 -26.39
C GLY A 494 -0.01 9.75 -25.93
N LEU A 495 0.66 9.05 -26.85
CA LEU A 495 1.30 7.75 -26.62
C LEU A 495 2.63 7.87 -25.83
N GLY A 496 2.71 8.76 -24.85
CA GLY A 496 3.91 9.03 -24.06
C GLY A 496 3.84 8.39 -22.67
N VAL A 497 5.01 8.03 -22.13
CA VAL A 497 5.17 7.53 -20.76
C VAL A 497 5.91 8.60 -19.97
N ASN A 498 5.28 9.12 -18.92
CA ASN A 498 5.92 10.10 -18.03
C ASN A 498 6.48 9.40 -16.79
N GLN A 499 7.66 9.84 -16.36
CA GLN A 499 8.23 9.52 -15.06
C GLN A 499 8.23 10.79 -14.21
N LEU A 500 7.50 10.77 -13.11
CA LEU A 500 7.32 11.92 -12.22
C LEU A 500 7.84 11.53 -10.84
N TYR A 501 8.71 12.36 -10.26
CA TYR A 501 9.33 12.17 -8.96
C TYR A 501 9.05 13.42 -8.12
N GLY A 502 8.45 13.29 -6.94
CA GLY A 502 8.30 14.37 -5.97
C GLY A 502 9.62 14.69 -5.29
N ASP A 503 10.29 13.63 -4.82
CA ASP A 503 11.54 13.63 -4.05
C ASP A 503 11.33 13.98 -2.55
N ASP A 504 11.90 15.05 -2.01
CA ASP A 504 11.83 15.35 -0.56
C ASP A 504 10.71 16.38 -0.27
N GLY A 505 9.59 15.92 0.27
CA GLY A 505 8.57 16.72 0.93
C GLY A 505 7.13 16.28 0.64
N ALA A 506 6.14 17.09 1.00
CA ALA A 506 4.73 16.68 0.93
C ALA A 506 4.10 17.05 -0.43
N ASP A 507 4.40 16.27 -1.46
CA ASP A 507 4.19 16.62 -2.85
C ASP A 507 2.80 16.26 -3.38
N SER A 508 2.37 16.95 -4.43
CA SER A 508 1.09 16.74 -5.10
C SER A 508 1.31 16.42 -6.58
N ILE A 509 1.25 15.14 -6.94
CA ILE A 509 1.52 14.68 -8.32
C ILE A 509 0.24 14.17 -8.98
N THR A 510 -0.09 14.74 -10.14
CA THR A 510 -1.25 14.32 -10.94
C THR A 510 -0.82 13.87 -12.33
N ALA A 511 -0.92 12.57 -12.62
CA ALA A 511 -0.57 11.98 -13.90
C ALA A 511 -1.80 11.78 -14.80
N LEU A 512 -1.88 12.50 -15.92
CA LEU A 512 -3.02 12.51 -16.84
C LEU A 512 -2.88 11.57 -18.06
N ASN A 513 -1.78 10.80 -18.14
CA ASN A 513 -1.46 9.95 -19.29
C ASN A 513 -2.05 8.54 -19.17
N VAL A 514 -1.93 7.75 -20.25
CA VAL A 514 -2.39 6.35 -20.30
C VAL A 514 -1.41 5.38 -19.61
N TYR A 515 -0.19 5.82 -19.36
CA TYR A 515 0.83 5.09 -18.63
C TYR A 515 1.69 6.10 -17.86
N ALA A 516 1.60 6.09 -16.55
CA ALA A 516 2.45 6.91 -15.69
C ALA A 516 3.25 6.05 -14.70
N SER A 517 4.51 6.41 -14.50
CA SER A 517 5.29 5.99 -13.34
C SER A 517 5.49 7.20 -12.45
N VAL A 518 4.96 7.14 -11.24
CA VAL A 518 4.99 8.24 -10.27
C VAL A 518 5.64 7.75 -8.98
N TYR A 519 6.52 8.57 -8.43
CA TYR A 519 7.20 8.34 -7.17
C TYR A 519 6.96 9.59 -6.31
N GLY A 520 6.37 9.44 -5.13
CA GLY A 520 6.23 10.51 -4.15
C GLY A 520 7.59 10.88 -3.59
N GLY A 521 8.14 10.05 -2.70
CA GLY A 521 9.49 10.20 -2.17
C GLY A 521 9.50 10.16 -0.66
N THR A 522 9.93 11.22 0.03
CA THR A 522 9.79 11.33 1.49
C THR A 522 8.79 12.43 1.83
N GLY A 523 7.95 12.25 2.84
CA GLY A 523 6.92 13.21 3.20
C GLY A 523 5.53 12.78 2.73
N ASN A 524 4.49 13.39 3.29
CA ASN A 524 3.11 12.96 3.07
C ASN A 524 2.59 13.38 1.68
N ASP A 525 2.71 12.51 0.71
CA ASP A 525 2.44 12.77 -0.70
C ASP A 525 0.98 12.53 -1.08
N THR A 526 0.53 13.21 -2.14
CA THR A 526 -0.77 12.98 -2.80
C THR A 526 -0.57 12.67 -4.27
N LEU A 527 -0.76 11.41 -4.64
CA LEU A 527 -0.52 10.90 -5.98
C LEU A 527 -1.84 10.52 -6.66
N THR A 528 -2.12 11.10 -7.84
CA THR A 528 -3.34 10.82 -8.61
C THR A 528 -3.02 10.34 -10.04
N GLY A 529 -3.36 9.09 -10.35
CA GLY A 529 -3.36 8.54 -11.71
C GLY A 529 -4.74 8.62 -12.37
N PHE A 530 -4.78 8.60 -13.70
CA PHE A 530 -6.03 8.74 -14.49
C PHE A 530 -6.43 7.41 -15.16
N SER A 531 -6.65 7.43 -16.48
CA SER A 531 -7.08 6.26 -17.24
C SER A 531 -5.86 5.59 -17.85
N GLY A 532 -5.53 4.35 -17.50
CA GLY A 532 -4.25 3.80 -17.94
C GLY A 532 -3.81 2.55 -17.21
N GLN A 533 -2.61 2.10 -17.52
CA GLN A 533 -1.86 1.18 -16.65
C GLN A 533 -0.84 2.02 -15.89
N ASP A 534 -1.22 2.50 -14.72
CA ASP A 534 -0.37 3.40 -13.92
C ASP A 534 0.36 2.62 -12.82
N THR A 535 1.56 3.09 -12.46
CA THR A 535 2.37 2.58 -11.35
C THR A 535 2.76 3.74 -10.46
N LEU A 536 2.23 3.77 -9.24
CA LEU A 536 2.42 4.86 -8.27
C LEU A 536 3.07 4.28 -7.01
N TYR A 537 4.14 4.91 -6.53
CA TYR A 537 4.83 4.61 -5.28
C TYR A 537 4.72 5.84 -4.38
N GLY A 538 4.18 5.67 -3.16
CA GLY A 538 4.10 6.71 -2.13
C GLY A 538 5.51 7.06 -1.67
N GLY A 539 6.14 6.15 -0.94
CA GLY A 539 7.52 6.29 -0.50
C GLY A 539 7.62 6.18 1.02
N ALA A 540 8.08 7.23 1.69
CA ALA A 540 8.14 7.28 3.14
C ALA A 540 7.18 8.34 3.68
N ASP A 541 6.59 8.07 4.86
CA ASP A 541 5.54 8.85 5.55
C ASP A 541 4.12 8.60 4.98
N ASP A 542 3.09 9.20 5.61
CA ASP A 542 1.69 8.83 5.31
C ASP A 542 1.19 9.43 3.98
N ASP A 543 1.00 8.58 2.97
CA ASP A 543 0.69 8.94 1.60
C ASP A 543 -0.77 8.71 1.20
N ARG A 544 -1.20 9.46 0.18
CA ARG A 544 -2.53 9.31 -0.42
C ARG A 544 -2.44 9.04 -1.91
N ILE A 545 -2.76 7.81 -2.30
CA ILE A 545 -2.63 7.34 -3.68
C ILE A 545 -4.01 6.99 -4.25
N ALA A 546 -4.36 7.56 -5.40
CA ALA A 546 -5.63 7.28 -6.06
C ALA A 546 -5.48 7.17 -7.57
N VAL A 547 -6.16 6.19 -8.17
CA VAL A 547 -6.21 6.02 -9.63
C VAL A 547 -7.67 5.96 -10.12
N ALA A 548 -7.90 6.25 -11.41
CA ALA A 548 -9.25 6.24 -11.97
C ALA A 548 -9.64 4.90 -12.60
N SER A 549 -9.12 4.57 -13.79
CA SER A 549 -9.55 3.38 -14.54
C SER A 549 -8.39 2.68 -15.24
N GLY A 550 -8.39 1.36 -15.21
CA GLY A 550 -7.41 0.52 -15.91
C GLY A 550 -6.78 -0.46 -14.93
N ASN A 551 -5.61 -1.02 -15.25
CA ASN A 551 -4.96 -2.04 -14.43
C ASN A 551 -3.78 -1.40 -13.70
N ASN A 552 -3.93 -1.02 -12.45
CA ASN A 552 -2.92 -0.18 -11.79
C ASN A 552 -2.12 -0.93 -10.75
N PHE A 553 -0.92 -0.44 -10.46
CA PHE A 553 -0.08 -0.88 -9.35
C PHE A 553 0.14 0.31 -8.40
N LEU A 554 -0.30 0.17 -7.16
CA LEU A 554 -0.16 1.20 -6.13
C LEU A 554 0.65 0.59 -4.98
N TYR A 555 1.69 1.29 -4.55
CA TYR A 555 2.53 0.93 -3.41
C TYR A 555 2.51 2.10 -2.42
N GLY A 556 2.09 1.88 -1.18
CA GLY A 556 2.21 2.85 -0.09
C GLY A 556 3.66 3.02 0.36
N ASP A 557 4.32 1.88 0.58
CA ASP A 557 5.70 1.74 1.05
C ASP A 557 5.81 1.93 2.59
N GLU A 558 6.53 2.91 3.14
CA GLU A 558 6.62 3.12 4.61
C GLU A 558 5.67 4.25 5.05
N GLY A 559 4.66 4.01 5.88
CA GLY A 559 3.71 5.06 6.25
C GLY A 559 2.34 4.50 6.64
N ASN A 560 1.41 5.36 7.08
CA ASN A 560 0.00 4.97 7.20
C ASN A 560 -0.75 5.45 5.96
N ASP A 561 -0.74 4.65 4.91
CA ASP A 561 -1.10 5.06 3.57
C ASP A 561 -2.58 4.84 3.26
N THR A 562 -3.10 5.66 2.34
CA THR A 562 -4.45 5.50 1.81
C THR A 562 -4.42 5.26 0.31
N LEU A 563 -4.68 4.02 -0.10
CA LEU A 563 -4.64 3.58 -1.50
C LEU A 563 -6.06 3.37 -2.05
N ASN A 564 -6.34 3.91 -3.23
CA ASN A 564 -7.63 3.74 -3.92
C ASN A 564 -7.45 3.33 -5.38
N GLY A 565 -7.80 2.07 -5.69
CA GLY A 565 -7.75 1.48 -7.03
C GLY A 565 -8.80 1.99 -8.02
N GLY A 566 -9.75 2.83 -7.60
CA GLY A 566 -10.75 3.42 -8.49
C GLY A 566 -11.87 2.45 -8.91
N SER A 567 -12.67 2.87 -9.90
CA SER A 567 -13.96 2.25 -10.27
C SER A 567 -14.05 1.76 -11.73
N GLY A 568 -12.92 1.69 -12.44
CA GLY A 568 -12.87 1.63 -13.90
C GLY A 568 -12.89 0.26 -14.58
N GLY A 569 -13.00 -0.85 -13.85
CA GLY A 569 -13.15 -2.19 -14.41
C GLY A 569 -11.87 -2.88 -14.89
N GLY A 570 -10.72 -2.55 -14.30
CA GLY A 570 -9.47 -3.29 -14.49
C GLY A 570 -9.12 -4.22 -13.33
N THR A 571 -7.93 -4.81 -13.41
CA THR A 571 -7.29 -5.60 -12.36
C THR A 571 -6.25 -4.74 -11.65
N ASP A 572 -6.57 -4.24 -10.46
CA ASP A 572 -5.69 -3.37 -9.68
C ASP A 572 -4.93 -4.19 -8.62
N ALA A 573 -3.65 -3.85 -8.40
CA ALA A 573 -2.82 -4.42 -7.35
C ALA A 573 -2.39 -3.28 -6.40
N LEU A 574 -2.79 -3.38 -5.13
CA LEU A 574 -2.49 -2.41 -4.09
C LEU A 574 -1.65 -3.10 -3.02
N TYR A 575 -0.55 -2.47 -2.61
CA TYR A 575 0.34 -2.91 -1.55
C TYR A 575 0.43 -1.77 -0.53
N GLY A 576 0.02 -2.01 0.71
CA GLY A 576 0.15 -1.07 1.82
C GLY A 576 1.62 -0.83 2.11
N GLY A 577 2.26 -1.83 2.72
CA GLY A 577 3.68 -1.82 3.00
C GLY A 577 3.92 -1.92 4.51
N ALA A 578 4.60 -0.95 5.11
CA ALA A 578 4.83 -0.91 6.54
C ALA A 578 4.09 0.26 7.17
N GLY A 579 3.20 -0.01 8.11
CA GLY A 579 2.39 0.97 8.82
C GLY A 579 0.90 0.66 8.68
N THR A 580 0.03 1.40 9.38
CA THR A 580 -1.41 1.06 9.41
C THR A 580 -2.14 1.63 8.20
N ASP A 581 -2.30 0.80 7.18
CA ASP A 581 -2.74 1.19 5.86
C ASP A 581 -4.25 1.04 5.65
N THR A 582 -4.78 1.79 4.68
CA THR A 582 -6.17 1.72 4.26
C THR A 582 -6.30 1.60 2.75
N LEU A 583 -6.70 0.41 2.29
CA LEU A 583 -6.81 0.06 0.88
C LEU A 583 -8.27 -0.04 0.45
N TYR A 584 -8.61 0.59 -0.68
CA TYR A 584 -9.94 0.56 -1.28
C TYR A 584 -9.90 0.14 -2.75
N ALA A 585 -10.77 -0.80 -3.12
CA ALA A 585 -11.03 -1.12 -4.52
C ALA A 585 -12.53 -1.09 -4.81
N THR A 586 -12.95 -0.47 -5.91
CA THR A 586 -14.36 -0.47 -6.36
C THR A 586 -14.53 -1.04 -7.78
N GLY A 587 -13.47 -1.69 -8.27
CA GLY A 587 -13.31 -2.20 -9.63
C GLY A 587 -14.04 -3.52 -9.89
N SER A 588 -13.48 -4.37 -10.76
CA SER A 588 -14.04 -5.70 -11.04
C SER A 588 -13.22 -6.84 -10.44
N TYR A 589 -11.91 -6.60 -10.26
CA TYR A 589 -10.94 -7.52 -9.68
C TYR A 589 -9.84 -6.69 -9.01
N ALA A 590 -9.63 -6.83 -7.72
CA ALA A 590 -8.48 -6.25 -7.02
C ALA A 590 -7.69 -7.30 -6.27
N VAL A 591 -6.38 -7.11 -6.21
CA VAL A 591 -5.49 -7.82 -5.29
C VAL A 591 -4.93 -6.80 -4.33
N MET A 592 -5.20 -6.97 -3.04
CA MET A 592 -4.76 -6.05 -1.98
C MET A 592 -3.89 -6.82 -0.99
N TYR A 593 -2.75 -6.23 -0.63
CA TYR A 593 -1.86 -6.69 0.43
C TYR A 593 -1.75 -5.55 1.46
N GLY A 594 -2.09 -5.82 2.71
CA GLY A 594 -1.79 -4.91 3.82
C GLY A 594 -0.29 -4.92 4.13
N ASP A 595 0.27 -6.14 4.19
CA ASP A 595 1.67 -6.46 4.45
C ASP A 595 2.03 -6.43 5.96
N ALA A 596 2.44 -5.31 6.54
CA ALA A 596 2.85 -5.24 7.94
C ALA A 596 2.10 -4.16 8.72
N ASP A 597 1.76 -4.48 9.98
CA ASP A 597 0.94 -3.67 10.88
C ASP A 597 -0.57 -3.83 10.61
N ALA A 598 -1.40 -3.19 11.43
CA ALA A 598 -2.86 -3.42 11.44
C ALA A 598 -3.59 -2.61 10.35
N ASP A 599 -4.02 -3.30 9.30
CA ASP A 599 -4.51 -2.72 8.05
C ASP A 599 -6.03 -2.82 7.85
N SER A 600 -6.56 -1.95 6.98
CA SER A 600 -7.97 -1.98 6.57
C SER A 600 -8.14 -2.12 5.05
N LEU A 601 -8.51 -3.33 4.61
CA LEU A 601 -8.69 -3.65 3.20
C LEU A 601 -10.17 -3.73 2.84
N ASN A 602 -10.60 -2.96 1.84
CA ASN A 602 -12.01 -2.80 1.46
C ASN A 602 -12.22 -3.02 -0.04
N GLY A 603 -12.61 -4.24 -0.44
CA GLY A 603 -12.78 -4.62 -1.85
C GLY A 603 -14.11 -4.20 -2.50
N PHE A 604 -15.11 -3.78 -1.71
CA PHE A 604 -16.44 -3.42 -2.21
C PHE A 604 -17.03 -4.44 -3.21
N SER A 605 -17.12 -4.09 -4.50
CA SER A 605 -17.67 -4.96 -5.53
C SER A 605 -16.57 -5.52 -6.40
N GLY A 606 -16.61 -6.81 -6.72
CA GLY A 606 -15.61 -7.42 -7.60
C GLY A 606 -15.41 -8.89 -7.28
N GLN A 607 -14.46 -9.52 -7.95
CA GLN A 607 -13.84 -10.75 -7.46
C GLN A 607 -12.45 -10.37 -6.94
N ASP A 608 -12.41 -10.04 -5.67
CA ASP A 608 -11.24 -9.46 -5.03
C ASP A 608 -10.49 -10.50 -4.21
N THR A 609 -9.18 -10.32 -4.08
CA THR A 609 -8.32 -11.12 -3.20
C THR A 609 -7.62 -10.18 -2.24
N LEU A 610 -7.85 -10.37 -0.95
CA LEU A 610 -7.32 -9.53 0.12
C LEU A 610 -6.40 -10.39 0.98
N TYR A 611 -5.20 -9.90 1.26
CA TYR A 611 -4.24 -10.47 2.21
C TYR A 611 -3.99 -9.40 3.28
N GLY A 612 -4.28 -9.70 4.55
CA GLY A 612 -3.98 -8.80 5.67
C GLY A 612 -2.48 -8.67 5.84
N GLY A 613 -1.81 -9.73 6.32
CA GLY A 613 -0.36 -9.77 6.44
C GLY A 613 0.07 -10.13 7.85
N THR A 614 0.56 -9.16 8.63
CA THR A 614 0.94 -9.36 10.03
C THR A 614 0.32 -8.30 10.92
N GLU A 615 -0.01 -8.66 12.16
CA GLU A 615 -0.85 -7.89 13.09
C GLU A 615 -2.34 -7.98 12.75
N ASN A 616 -3.19 -7.24 13.46
CA ASN A 616 -4.62 -7.46 13.49
C ASN A 616 -5.35 -6.66 12.40
N ASP A 617 -5.67 -7.33 11.31
CA ASP A 617 -6.21 -6.75 10.09
C ASP A 617 -7.74 -6.77 10.02
N THR A 618 -8.29 -5.87 9.20
CA THR A 618 -9.74 -5.81 8.93
C THR A 618 -10.00 -5.87 7.43
N LEU A 619 -10.53 -7.01 6.98
CA LEU A 619 -10.80 -7.29 5.57
C LEU A 619 -12.30 -7.31 5.30
N ASN A 620 -12.77 -6.38 4.45
CA ASN A 620 -14.18 -6.23 4.11
C ASN A 620 -14.43 -6.31 2.60
N VAL A 621 -15.37 -7.16 2.19
CA VAL A 621 -15.90 -7.19 0.81
C VAL A 621 -17.41 -6.99 0.83
N PHE A 622 -18.03 -6.53 -0.26
CA PHE A 622 -19.49 -6.35 -0.34
C PHE A 622 -20.17 -7.32 -1.32
N SER A 623 -19.62 -7.55 -2.52
CA SER A 623 -20.26 -8.43 -3.51
C SER A 623 -19.26 -9.13 -4.43
N GLY A 624 -19.61 -10.34 -4.86
CA GLY A 624 -18.85 -11.14 -5.84
C GLY A 624 -18.16 -12.34 -5.17
N ASN A 625 -17.28 -13.03 -5.92
CA ASN A 625 -16.56 -14.22 -5.41
C ASN A 625 -15.19 -13.78 -4.94
N ASN A 626 -15.04 -13.60 -3.64
CA ASN A 626 -13.84 -13.03 -3.05
C ASN A 626 -13.03 -14.08 -2.28
N GLN A 627 -11.74 -13.81 -2.13
CA GLN A 627 -10.81 -14.58 -1.31
C GLN A 627 -10.21 -13.64 -0.27
N LEU A 628 -10.33 -13.98 1.01
CA LEU A 628 -9.79 -13.18 2.12
C LEU A 628 -8.87 -14.08 2.92
N TYR A 629 -7.66 -13.59 3.18
CA TYR A 629 -6.61 -14.24 3.98
C TYR A 629 -6.19 -13.24 5.07
N GLY A 630 -6.35 -13.60 6.34
CA GLY A 630 -5.98 -12.77 7.48
C GLY A 630 -4.46 -12.63 7.55
N GLY A 631 -3.77 -13.73 7.86
CA GLY A 631 -2.31 -13.76 7.92
C GLY A 631 -1.85 -14.12 9.32
N TYR A 632 -0.98 -13.32 9.93
CA TYR A 632 -0.62 -13.48 11.34
C TYR A 632 -1.27 -12.38 12.16
N GLY A 633 -2.02 -12.70 13.21
CA GLY A 633 -2.67 -11.72 14.08
C GLY A 633 -4.14 -12.03 14.29
N ASP A 634 -4.80 -11.31 15.20
CA ASP A 634 -6.23 -11.53 15.44
C ASP A 634 -7.06 -10.71 14.45
N ASP A 635 -7.44 -11.33 13.33
CA ASP A 635 -8.03 -10.66 12.17
C ASP A 635 -9.55 -10.64 12.18
N THR A 636 -10.13 -9.68 11.45
CA THR A 636 -11.57 -9.57 11.25
C THR A 636 -11.91 -9.61 9.77
N LEU A 637 -12.48 -10.72 9.31
CA LEU A 637 -12.86 -10.96 7.92
C LEU A 637 -14.38 -10.93 7.75
N VAL A 638 -14.89 -10.04 6.89
CA VAL A 638 -16.32 -9.86 6.66
C VAL A 638 -16.68 -9.96 5.18
N GLY A 639 -17.46 -10.99 4.85
CA GLY A 639 -18.14 -11.10 3.56
C GLY A 639 -19.47 -10.36 3.59
N GLY A 640 -19.57 -9.21 2.91
CA GLY A 640 -20.77 -8.36 2.87
C GLY A 640 -21.90 -8.88 1.96
N MET A 641 -23.02 -8.14 1.93
CA MET A 641 -24.27 -8.51 1.26
C MET A 641 -24.19 -8.39 -0.27
N GLY A 642 -23.77 -9.46 -0.95
CA GLY A 642 -23.85 -9.56 -2.40
C GLY A 642 -23.64 -10.99 -2.87
N ALA A 643 -24.63 -11.73 -3.38
CA ALA A 643 -25.81 -11.31 -4.12
C ALA A 643 -27.07 -12.09 -3.72
N ALA A 644 -28.21 -11.41 -3.86
CA ALA A 644 -29.56 -11.97 -3.77
C ALA A 644 -29.65 -13.38 -4.39
N LEU A 645 -30.01 -14.37 -3.57
CA LEU A 645 -30.43 -15.70 -4.02
C LEU A 645 -29.39 -16.44 -4.91
N GLY A 646 -28.24 -16.79 -4.34
CA GLY A 646 -27.54 -18.03 -4.72
C GLY A 646 -26.54 -17.98 -5.89
N VAL A 647 -25.78 -16.89 -6.07
CA VAL A 647 -24.58 -16.91 -6.93
C VAL A 647 -23.42 -16.14 -6.29
N GLY A 648 -22.66 -16.85 -5.46
CA GLY A 648 -21.30 -16.49 -5.09
C GLY A 648 -20.79 -17.25 -3.86
N SER A 649 -19.54 -17.69 -3.89
CA SER A 649 -18.84 -18.39 -2.80
C SER A 649 -17.59 -17.60 -2.45
N ASN A 650 -17.57 -16.99 -1.27
CA ASN A 650 -16.34 -16.42 -0.73
C ASN A 650 -15.54 -17.54 -0.05
N LEU A 651 -14.22 -17.43 -0.16
CA LEU A 651 -13.26 -18.23 0.59
C LEU A 651 -12.64 -17.33 1.66
N PHE A 652 -12.61 -17.81 2.90
CA PHE A 652 -11.98 -17.12 4.02
C PHE A 652 -10.95 -18.04 4.67
N HIS A 653 -9.79 -17.48 4.97
CA HIS A 653 -8.74 -18.06 5.80
C HIS A 653 -8.40 -17.03 6.89
N GLY A 654 -8.55 -17.42 8.15
CA GLY A 654 -8.03 -16.64 9.28
C GLY A 654 -6.50 -16.66 9.27
N ASP A 655 -5.94 -17.85 9.04
CA ASP A 655 -4.51 -18.17 9.13
C ASP A 655 -4.05 -18.26 10.61
N ASP A 656 -2.99 -17.59 11.05
CA ASP A 656 -2.47 -17.71 12.43
C ASP A 656 -3.00 -16.57 13.33
N GLY A 657 -3.85 -16.83 14.32
CA GLY A 657 -4.32 -15.86 15.32
C GLY A 657 -5.74 -16.14 15.82
N ASP A 658 -6.26 -15.35 16.77
CA ASP A 658 -7.66 -15.54 17.25
C ASP A 658 -8.64 -14.77 16.35
N ASP A 659 -9.09 -15.39 15.26
CA ASP A 659 -9.79 -14.70 14.17
C ASP A 659 -11.30 -14.59 14.34
N THR A 660 -11.89 -13.54 13.77
CA THR A 660 -13.33 -13.38 13.62
C THR A 660 -13.72 -13.36 12.15
N ILE A 661 -14.38 -14.43 11.69
CA ILE A 661 -14.85 -14.56 10.32
C ILE A 661 -16.38 -14.53 10.28
N THR A 662 -16.94 -13.58 9.54
CA THR A 662 -18.40 -13.46 9.35
C THR A 662 -18.76 -13.46 7.88
N SER A 663 -19.45 -14.52 7.42
CA SER A 663 -20.00 -14.57 6.06
C SER A 663 -21.48 -14.33 6.05
N VAL A 664 -21.99 -13.41 5.20
CA VAL A 664 -23.44 -13.20 5.02
C VAL A 664 -24.01 -13.87 3.76
N ASN A 665 -23.26 -14.78 3.13
CA ASN A 665 -23.62 -15.48 1.89
C ASN A 665 -24.30 -16.84 2.15
N SER A 666 -24.79 -17.47 1.07
CA SER A 666 -25.52 -18.76 1.14
C SER A 666 -24.69 -20.01 0.83
N TYR A 667 -23.41 -19.87 0.52
CA TYR A 667 -22.49 -20.99 0.24
C TYR A 667 -21.07 -20.55 0.56
N SER A 668 -20.74 -20.52 1.85
CA SER A 668 -19.48 -19.96 2.34
C SER A 668 -18.54 -21.08 2.76
N LEU A 669 -17.25 -20.93 2.45
CA LEU A 669 -16.19 -21.81 2.92
C LEU A 669 -15.26 -20.99 3.82
N LEU A 670 -15.24 -21.31 5.11
CA LEU A 670 -14.49 -20.59 6.13
C LEU A 670 -13.48 -21.55 6.76
N TYR A 671 -12.24 -21.10 6.86
CA TYR A 671 -11.16 -21.73 7.62
C TYR A 671 -10.72 -20.75 8.70
N GLY A 672 -10.75 -21.17 9.97
CA GLY A 672 -10.11 -20.45 11.07
C GLY A 672 -8.59 -20.59 10.98
N ASP A 673 -8.15 -21.84 10.80
CA ASP A 673 -6.75 -22.27 10.66
C ASP A 673 -6.04 -22.45 12.02
N ALA A 674 -5.28 -21.51 12.57
CA ALA A 674 -4.60 -21.71 13.85
C ALA A 674 -4.90 -20.61 14.86
N GLY A 675 -5.59 -20.92 15.95
CA GLY A 675 -5.92 -19.98 17.02
C GLY A 675 -7.34 -20.18 17.53
N ALA A 676 -7.78 -19.39 18.52
CA ALA A 676 -9.12 -19.57 19.08
C ALA A 676 -10.16 -18.75 18.29
N ASP A 677 -10.68 -19.34 17.21
CA ASP A 677 -11.41 -18.63 16.19
C ASP A 677 -12.91 -18.56 16.43
N ARG A 678 -13.53 -17.55 15.81
CA ARG A 678 -14.99 -17.37 15.80
C ARG A 678 -15.52 -17.24 14.38
N LEU A 679 -16.06 -18.34 13.89
CA LEU A 679 -16.61 -18.48 12.54
C LEU A 679 -18.13 -18.39 12.57
N GLN A 680 -18.68 -17.45 11.79
CA GLN A 680 -20.11 -17.26 11.66
C GLN A 680 -20.57 -17.41 10.19
N GLY A 681 -21.26 -18.51 9.90
CA GLY A 681 -22.02 -18.73 8.67
C GLY A 681 -23.46 -18.19 8.76
N PHE A 682 -24.04 -17.82 7.63
CA PHE A 682 -25.42 -17.30 7.55
C PHE A 682 -26.38 -18.36 7.00
N SER A 683 -27.33 -17.99 6.13
CA SER A 683 -28.34 -18.90 5.59
C SER A 683 -27.84 -19.54 4.30
N GLY A 684 -27.69 -20.86 4.25
CA GLY A 684 -26.97 -21.47 3.13
C GLY A 684 -26.61 -22.94 3.30
N GLN A 685 -25.75 -23.44 2.41
CA GLN A 685 -24.94 -24.62 2.69
C GLN A 685 -23.52 -24.12 2.95
N ASP A 686 -23.23 -23.84 4.21
CA ASP A 686 -21.92 -23.33 4.63
C ASP A 686 -21.02 -24.50 5.10
N THR A 687 -19.72 -24.38 4.85
CA THR A 687 -18.69 -25.30 5.35
C THR A 687 -17.69 -24.49 6.17
N LEU A 688 -17.55 -24.84 7.45
CA LEU A 688 -16.66 -24.18 8.40
C LEU A 688 -15.65 -25.20 8.92
N TYR A 689 -14.39 -24.81 8.97
CA TYR A 689 -13.27 -25.53 9.59
C TYR A 689 -12.71 -24.62 10.69
N GLY A 690 -12.69 -25.10 11.94
CA GLY A 690 -12.08 -24.41 13.08
C GLY A 690 -10.57 -24.38 12.87
N GLY A 691 -9.93 -25.52 13.09
CA GLY A 691 -8.51 -25.69 12.87
C GLY A 691 -7.80 -26.16 14.13
N ASP A 692 -6.68 -25.55 14.48
CA ASP A 692 -6.02 -25.77 15.77
C ASP A 692 -6.54 -24.79 16.84
N ASP A 693 -6.57 -25.18 18.11
CA ASP A 693 -7.06 -24.41 19.27
C ASP A 693 -8.60 -24.37 19.43
N ASN A 694 -9.13 -23.62 20.40
CA ASN A 694 -10.53 -23.79 20.84
C ASN A 694 -11.48 -22.86 20.07
N ASP A 695 -12.22 -23.43 19.14
CA ASP A 695 -12.99 -22.68 18.17
C ASP A 695 -14.47 -22.58 18.49
N ARG A 696 -15.09 -21.54 17.93
CA ARG A 696 -16.53 -21.33 17.96
C ARG A 696 -17.10 -21.22 16.55
N LEU A 697 -17.83 -22.25 16.14
CA LEU A 697 -18.49 -22.32 14.83
C LEU A 697 -20.01 -22.18 15.00
N ASP A 698 -20.59 -21.11 14.46
CA ASP A 698 -22.03 -20.85 14.47
C ASP A 698 -22.57 -20.69 13.04
N VAL A 699 -23.58 -21.48 12.65
CA VAL A 699 -24.31 -21.31 11.38
C VAL A 699 -25.78 -20.96 11.60
N ALA A 700 -26.48 -20.44 10.58
CA ALA A 700 -27.90 -20.13 10.65
C ALA A 700 -28.77 -21.26 10.06
N THR A 701 -29.59 -20.99 9.04
CA THR A 701 -30.48 -21.98 8.43
C THR A 701 -29.83 -22.67 7.23
N GLY A 702 -30.03 -23.98 7.06
CA GLY A 702 -29.69 -24.70 5.83
C GLY A 702 -29.02 -26.04 6.12
N ASN A 703 -28.29 -26.62 5.16
CA ASN A 703 -27.58 -27.89 5.35
C ASN A 703 -26.08 -27.58 5.45
N ASN A 704 -25.54 -27.57 6.66
CA ASN A 704 -24.18 -27.10 6.89
C ASN A 704 -23.24 -28.24 7.30
N LEU A 705 -21.95 -27.97 7.14
CA LEU A 705 -20.86 -28.88 7.49
C LEU A 705 -19.86 -28.13 8.38
N LEU A 706 -19.69 -28.57 9.62
CA LEU A 706 -18.81 -27.93 10.59
C LEU A 706 -17.76 -28.95 11.05
N TYR A 707 -16.50 -28.56 11.05
CA TYR A 707 -15.37 -29.30 11.60
C TYR A 707 -14.72 -28.43 12.68
N GLY A 708 -14.61 -28.93 13.92
CA GLY A 708 -13.82 -28.29 14.98
C GLY A 708 -12.33 -28.47 14.72
N ASP A 709 -11.96 -29.69 14.33
CA ASP A 709 -10.59 -30.15 14.07
C ASP A 709 -9.79 -30.43 15.35
N ALA A 710 -8.89 -29.58 15.84
CA ALA A 710 -8.07 -29.87 17.02
C ALA A 710 -8.23 -28.80 18.10
N GLY A 711 -9.00 -29.06 19.14
CA GLY A 711 -9.41 -28.04 20.09
C GLY A 711 -10.44 -28.54 21.08
N ALA A 712 -10.83 -27.70 22.04
CA ALA A 712 -12.07 -27.90 22.77
C ALA A 712 -13.14 -26.97 22.18
N ASP A 713 -13.78 -27.44 21.12
CA ASP A 713 -14.54 -26.63 20.19
C ASP A 713 -16.02 -26.55 20.56
N THR A 714 -16.68 -25.49 20.09
CA THR A 714 -18.11 -25.30 20.23
C THR A 714 -18.75 -25.12 18.86
N LEU A 715 -19.44 -26.17 18.41
CA LEU A 715 -20.11 -26.21 17.11
C LEU A 715 -21.63 -26.08 17.29
N ASN A 716 -22.26 -25.18 16.55
CA ASN A 716 -23.69 -24.92 16.61
C ASN A 716 -24.31 -24.91 15.21
N GLY A 717 -25.08 -25.95 14.92
CA GLY A 717 -25.78 -26.16 13.64
C GLY A 717 -26.93 -25.18 13.35
N GLY A 718 -27.23 -24.23 14.26
CA GLY A 718 -28.19 -23.17 14.00
C GLY A 718 -29.66 -23.60 14.09
N ASN A 719 -30.58 -22.62 14.00
CA ASN A 719 -32.03 -22.84 14.09
C ASN A 719 -32.67 -22.80 12.69
N GLY A 720 -33.31 -23.89 12.23
CA GLY A 720 -34.37 -23.75 11.20
C GLY A 720 -34.44 -24.73 10.03
N GLY A 721 -34.09 -26.00 10.21
CA GLY A 721 -34.42 -27.06 9.26
C GLY A 721 -33.36 -27.25 8.16
N GLY A 722 -32.79 -28.45 8.18
CA GLY A 722 -31.67 -28.90 7.37
C GLY A 722 -31.22 -30.31 7.82
N THR A 723 -30.13 -30.80 7.24
CA THR A 723 -29.40 -31.99 7.71
C THR A 723 -27.95 -31.59 7.93
N ASP A 724 -27.66 -31.06 9.12
CA ASP A 724 -26.33 -30.56 9.46
C ASP A 724 -25.41 -31.72 9.85
N ALA A 725 -24.15 -31.63 9.47
CA ALA A 725 -23.10 -32.56 9.88
C ALA A 725 -22.04 -31.81 10.68
N LEU A 726 -21.82 -32.21 11.93
CA LEU A 726 -20.85 -31.60 12.84
C LEU A 726 -19.82 -32.67 13.23
N TYR A 727 -18.56 -32.31 13.18
CA TYR A 727 -17.41 -33.14 13.56
C TYR A 727 -16.62 -32.35 14.60
N GLY A 728 -16.49 -32.89 15.81
CA GLY A 728 -15.68 -32.29 16.88
C GLY A 728 -14.20 -32.35 16.50
N GLY A 729 -13.66 -33.55 16.51
CA GLY A 729 -12.28 -33.80 16.09
C GLY A 729 -11.46 -34.30 17.26
N ALA A 730 -10.36 -33.63 17.62
CA ALA A 730 -9.54 -33.97 18.76
C ALA A 730 -9.66 -32.91 19.85
N GLY A 731 -10.01 -33.33 21.07
CA GLY A 731 -10.17 -32.47 22.23
C GLY A 731 -11.63 -32.43 22.70
N THR A 732 -11.91 -31.80 23.85
CA THR A 732 -13.21 -31.98 24.50
C THR A 732 -14.27 -31.03 23.94
N ASP A 733 -15.06 -31.52 23.00
CA ASP A 733 -15.93 -30.71 22.16
C ASP A 733 -17.37 -30.58 22.69
N SER A 734 -18.08 -29.56 22.19
CA SER A 734 -19.48 -29.30 22.50
C SER A 734 -20.28 -29.01 21.23
N LEU A 735 -21.03 -30.01 20.78
CA LEU A 735 -21.82 -29.97 19.54
C LEU A 735 -23.31 -29.77 19.84
N TYR A 736 -23.93 -28.79 19.19
CA TYR A 736 -25.34 -28.43 19.39
C TYR A 736 -26.11 -28.41 18.06
N ALA A 737 -27.15 -29.22 17.94
CA ALA A 737 -28.02 -29.24 16.76
C ALA A 737 -29.46 -28.79 17.08
N THR A 738 -29.84 -27.56 16.73
CA THR A 738 -31.18 -27.01 17.02
C THR A 738 -32.14 -27.06 15.83
N GLY A 739 -33.00 -28.09 15.75
CA GLY A 739 -34.20 -28.05 14.91
C GLY A 739 -34.12 -28.74 13.54
N SER A 740 -33.25 -29.74 13.37
CA SER A 740 -32.95 -30.42 12.10
C SER A 740 -32.60 -31.91 12.34
N ASN A 741 -32.47 -32.75 11.30
CA ASN A 741 -31.97 -34.13 11.47
C ASN A 741 -30.44 -34.07 11.38
N ALA A 742 -29.75 -33.94 12.51
CA ALA A 742 -28.30 -33.76 12.52
C ALA A 742 -27.55 -35.10 12.56
N VAL A 743 -26.33 -35.08 12.03
CA VAL A 743 -25.32 -36.11 12.27
C VAL A 743 -24.16 -35.45 13.01
N MET A 744 -23.83 -35.94 14.20
CA MET A 744 -22.76 -35.40 15.05
C MET A 744 -21.75 -36.49 15.36
N TYR A 745 -20.47 -36.16 15.23
CA TYR A 745 -19.33 -36.99 15.60
C TYR A 745 -18.52 -36.20 16.65
N GLY A 746 -18.33 -36.76 17.85
CA GLY A 746 -17.36 -36.23 18.82
C GLY A 746 -15.93 -36.49 18.36
N ASP A 747 -15.71 -37.73 17.90
CA ASP A 747 -14.44 -38.27 17.39
C ASP A 747 -13.46 -38.68 18.51
N ALA A 748 -12.60 -37.81 19.01
CA ALA A 748 -11.61 -38.17 20.03
C ALA A 748 -11.66 -37.24 21.24
N ASP A 749 -11.46 -37.82 22.43
CA ASP A 749 -11.58 -37.17 23.74
C ASP A 749 -13.04 -37.08 24.23
N ALA A 750 -13.24 -36.56 25.45
CA ALA A 750 -14.51 -36.63 26.14
C ALA A 750 -15.48 -35.49 25.73
N ASP A 751 -16.44 -35.81 24.88
CA ASP A 751 -17.27 -34.86 24.16
C ASP A 751 -18.69 -34.70 24.72
N ARG A 752 -19.36 -33.63 24.30
CA ARG A 752 -20.76 -33.35 24.63
C ARG A 752 -21.58 -33.08 23.38
N LEU A 753 -22.48 -34.00 23.06
CA LEU A 753 -23.34 -33.91 21.89
C LEU A 753 -24.80 -33.71 22.29
N PHE A 754 -25.41 -32.61 21.81
CA PHE A 754 -26.80 -32.25 22.11
C PHE A 754 -27.66 -32.19 20.84
N GLY A 755 -28.40 -33.27 20.58
CA GLY A 755 -29.43 -33.34 19.53
C GLY A 755 -30.78 -32.88 20.07
N PHE A 756 -31.26 -31.68 19.69
CA PHE A 756 -32.51 -31.15 20.22
C PHE A 756 -33.75 -31.82 19.59
N SER A 757 -34.41 -31.14 18.64
CA SER A 757 -35.58 -31.70 17.95
C SER A 757 -35.18 -32.16 16.56
N GLY A 758 -35.51 -33.39 16.19
CA GLY A 758 -35.09 -33.95 14.91
C GLY A 758 -35.08 -35.47 14.94
N GLN A 759 -34.61 -36.11 13.87
CA GLN A 759 -34.08 -37.47 13.92
C GLN A 759 -32.56 -37.36 13.86
N ASP A 760 -31.94 -37.33 15.02
CA ASP A 760 -30.52 -37.07 15.17
C ASP A 760 -29.73 -38.39 15.28
N THR A 761 -28.51 -38.39 14.74
CA THR A 761 -27.55 -39.48 14.88
C THR A 761 -26.29 -38.93 15.53
N LEU A 762 -25.96 -39.42 16.71
CA LEU A 762 -24.81 -38.98 17.52
C LEU A 762 -23.84 -40.15 17.66
N TYR A 763 -22.57 -39.87 17.39
CA TYR A 763 -21.43 -40.78 17.62
C TYR A 763 -20.50 -40.09 18.62
N GLY A 764 -20.23 -40.72 19.77
CA GLY A 764 -19.28 -40.21 20.77
C GLY A 764 -17.86 -40.29 20.21
N GLY A 765 -17.32 -41.50 20.10
CA GLY A 765 -16.02 -41.73 19.49
C GLY A 765 -15.09 -42.49 20.42
N THR A 766 -14.10 -41.83 21.00
CA THR A 766 -13.17 -42.42 21.98
C THR A 766 -13.08 -41.57 23.23
N GLU A 767 -12.84 -42.18 24.40
CA GLU A 767 -12.95 -41.59 25.75
C GLU A 767 -14.42 -41.44 26.17
N ASN A 768 -14.68 -40.77 27.30
CA ASN A 768 -15.97 -40.85 27.98
C ASN A 768 -16.91 -39.70 27.56
N ASP A 769 -17.86 -40.01 26.69
CA ASP A 769 -18.74 -39.05 26.02
C ASP A 769 -20.10 -38.85 26.70
N ASN A 770 -20.70 -37.68 26.46
CA ASN A 770 -22.06 -37.37 26.90
C ASN A 770 -22.97 -37.04 25.71
N LEU A 771 -23.83 -38.00 25.37
CA LEU A 771 -24.78 -37.88 24.26
C LEU A 771 -26.18 -37.67 24.81
N THR A 772 -26.79 -36.52 24.53
CA THR A 772 -28.16 -36.21 24.95
C THR A 772 -29.04 -35.86 23.76
N THR A 773 -30.19 -36.55 23.64
CA THR A 773 -31.24 -36.22 22.67
C THR A 773 -32.59 -35.92 23.31
N PHE A 774 -33.40 -35.09 22.63
CA PHE A 774 -34.75 -34.74 23.09
C PHE A 774 -35.84 -35.46 22.27
N ASP A 775 -36.64 -34.75 21.46
CA ASP A 775 -37.78 -35.31 20.73
C ASP A 775 -37.31 -35.99 19.43
N GLY A 776 -37.95 -37.11 19.02
CA GLY A 776 -37.69 -37.76 17.72
C GLY A 776 -37.28 -39.23 17.79
N ASN A 777 -36.94 -39.81 16.63
CA ASN A 777 -36.35 -41.17 16.54
C ASN A 777 -34.85 -41.01 16.35
N ASN A 778 -34.10 -41.13 17.45
CA ASN A 778 -32.68 -40.82 17.46
C ASN A 778 -31.82 -42.08 17.54
N GLN A 779 -30.59 -41.99 17.05
CA GLN A 779 -29.58 -43.03 17.13
C GLN A 779 -28.38 -42.48 17.90
N LEU A 780 -27.97 -43.15 18.97
CA LEU A 780 -26.83 -42.76 19.78
C LEU A 780 -25.85 -43.93 19.85
N TYR A 781 -24.58 -43.67 19.56
CA TYR A 781 -23.48 -44.62 19.61
C TYR A 781 -22.39 -44.03 20.51
N GLY A 782 -22.02 -44.71 21.59
CA GLY A 782 -20.99 -44.28 22.54
C GLY A 782 -19.61 -44.34 21.89
N GLY A 783 -19.13 -45.56 21.63
CA GLY A 783 -17.86 -45.79 20.96
C GLY A 783 -16.89 -46.52 21.88
N TYR A 784 -15.71 -45.97 22.13
CA TYR A 784 -14.77 -46.53 23.12
C TYR A 784 -14.72 -45.64 24.34
N GLY A 785 -15.01 -46.13 25.54
CA GLY A 785 -14.95 -45.34 26.77
C GLY A 785 -16.17 -45.57 27.65
N ASP A 786 -16.17 -45.02 28.86
CA ASP A 786 -17.34 -45.12 29.74
C ASP A 786 -18.33 -43.98 29.42
N ASP A 787 -19.25 -44.22 28.51
CA ASP A 787 -20.13 -43.22 27.91
C ASP A 787 -21.45 -43.03 28.66
N THR A 788 -22.07 -41.86 28.49
CA THR A 788 -23.40 -41.57 29.02
C THR A 788 -24.34 -41.17 27.90
N LEU A 789 -25.29 -42.05 27.58
CA LEU A 789 -26.27 -41.86 26.52
C LEU A 789 -27.67 -41.63 27.10
N ILE A 790 -28.28 -40.48 26.80
CA ILE A 790 -29.60 -40.09 27.33
C ILE A 790 -30.51 -39.70 26.16
N GLY A 791 -31.67 -40.35 26.04
CA GLY A 791 -32.65 -40.02 24.99
C GLY A 791 -34.07 -39.83 25.49
N GLY A 792 -34.76 -38.82 24.93
CA GLY A 792 -36.21 -38.59 25.13
C GLY A 792 -36.57 -37.48 26.14
N THR A 793 -35.64 -36.59 26.49
CA THR A 793 -35.80 -35.59 27.58
C THR A 793 -36.68 -34.37 27.24
N GLY A 794 -37.38 -34.40 26.08
CA GLY A 794 -38.15 -33.30 25.51
C GLY A 794 -39.52 -33.00 26.13
N ALA A 795 -40.17 -31.94 25.64
CA ALA A 795 -41.42 -31.40 26.19
C ALA A 795 -42.63 -32.35 26.03
N ILE A 796 -42.53 -33.33 25.11
CA ILE A 796 -43.42 -34.48 25.02
C ILE A 796 -42.58 -35.71 25.38
N LEU A 797 -42.41 -35.95 26.68
CA LEU A 797 -41.83 -37.20 27.19
C LEU A 797 -42.47 -38.40 26.46
N GLY A 798 -41.65 -39.20 25.77
CA GLY A 798 -42.10 -40.49 25.23
C GLY A 798 -42.50 -40.54 23.75
N ALA A 799 -42.23 -39.51 22.94
CA ALA A 799 -42.52 -39.54 21.49
C ALA A 799 -41.28 -39.94 20.67
N GLY A 800 -41.23 -41.21 20.25
CA GLY A 800 -40.20 -41.74 19.35
C GLY A 800 -39.66 -43.11 19.78
N SER A 801 -38.95 -43.77 18.88
CA SER A 801 -38.16 -44.96 19.15
C SER A 801 -36.69 -44.64 18.94
N ASN A 802 -35.89 -44.81 19.99
CA ASN A 802 -34.45 -44.57 19.95
C ASN A 802 -33.69 -45.88 19.93
N LEU A 803 -32.57 -45.86 19.22
CA LEU A 803 -31.54 -46.91 19.22
C LEU A 803 -30.32 -46.39 19.98
N PHE A 804 -29.82 -47.18 20.92
CA PHE A 804 -28.62 -46.89 21.68
C PHE A 804 -27.64 -48.05 21.54
N HIS A 805 -26.37 -47.73 21.36
CA HIS A 805 -25.21 -48.62 21.47
C HIS A 805 -24.21 -47.96 22.42
N GLY A 806 -23.86 -48.64 23.51
CA GLY A 806 -22.73 -48.25 24.35
C GLY A 806 -21.41 -48.44 23.62
N ASP A 807 -21.29 -49.58 22.94
CA ASP A 807 -20.09 -50.06 22.25
C ASP A 807 -19.04 -50.58 23.28
N ASP A 808 -17.77 -50.18 23.25
CA ASP A 808 -16.72 -50.71 24.15
C ASP A 808 -16.54 -49.79 25.39
N GLY A 809 -16.90 -50.24 26.59
CA GLY A 809 -16.65 -49.52 27.85
C GLY A 809 -17.71 -49.82 28.92
N ASN A 810 -17.70 -49.10 30.05
CA ASN A 810 -18.74 -49.25 31.08
C ASN A 810 -19.78 -48.13 30.94
N ASP A 811 -20.78 -48.37 30.11
CA ASP A 811 -21.69 -47.34 29.64
C ASP A 811 -22.92 -47.16 30.51
N THR A 812 -23.43 -45.94 30.54
CA THR A 812 -24.70 -45.60 31.19
C THR A 812 -25.71 -45.15 30.16
N ILE A 813 -26.68 -46.01 29.85
CA ILE A 813 -27.71 -45.77 28.85
C ILE A 813 -29.06 -45.54 29.53
N ILE A 814 -29.67 -44.38 29.29
CA ILE A 814 -30.95 -43.98 29.88
C ILE A 814 -31.95 -43.61 28.80
N SER A 815 -32.98 -44.46 28.62
CA SER A 815 -34.12 -44.14 27.77
C SER A 815 -35.36 -43.76 28.57
N VAL A 816 -35.88 -42.56 28.34
CA VAL A 816 -37.17 -42.11 28.88
C VAL A 816 -38.34 -42.28 27.89
N ASN A 817 -38.12 -42.98 26.77
CA ASN A 817 -39.08 -43.13 25.66
C ASN A 817 -39.92 -44.41 25.71
N SER A 818 -40.99 -44.47 24.88
CA SER A 818 -42.02 -45.54 24.91
C SER A 818 -41.62 -46.87 24.27
N TYR A 819 -40.58 -46.89 23.43
CA TYR A 819 -40.14 -48.07 22.65
C TYR A 819 -38.68 -47.93 22.25
N SER A 820 -37.76 -48.28 23.13
CA SER A 820 -36.32 -48.17 22.88
C SER A 820 -35.61 -49.51 22.80
N LEU A 821 -34.54 -49.51 22.02
CA LEU A 821 -33.62 -50.63 21.87
C LEU A 821 -32.26 -50.17 22.38
N LEU A 822 -31.77 -50.81 23.44
CA LEU A 822 -30.53 -50.47 24.12
C LEU A 822 -29.58 -51.67 24.01
N TYR A 823 -28.37 -51.42 23.53
CA TYR A 823 -27.26 -52.35 23.53
C TYR A 823 -26.17 -51.75 24.42
N GLY A 824 -25.71 -52.48 25.44
CA GLY A 824 -24.51 -52.15 26.21
C GLY A 824 -23.27 -52.43 25.35
N ASP A 825 -23.25 -53.63 24.77
CA ASP A 825 -22.20 -54.17 23.91
C ASP A 825 -21.02 -54.76 24.70
N ALA A 826 -19.90 -54.09 24.95
CA ALA A 826 -18.76 -54.71 25.65
C ALA A 826 -18.29 -53.89 26.86
N GLY A 827 -18.45 -54.44 28.07
CA GLY A 827 -17.99 -53.88 29.33
C GLY A 827 -19.11 -53.92 30.37
N ALA A 828 -18.89 -53.38 31.57
CA ALA A 828 -19.86 -53.52 32.67
C ALA A 828 -20.90 -52.39 32.64
N ASP A 829 -21.94 -52.57 31.85
CA ASP A 829 -22.88 -51.52 31.47
C ASP A 829 -24.05 -51.36 32.44
N THR A 830 -24.65 -50.16 32.44
CA THR A 830 -25.89 -49.85 33.15
C THR A 830 -26.95 -49.33 32.19
N LEU A 831 -27.91 -50.19 31.86
CA LEU A 831 -29.00 -49.89 30.94
C LEU A 831 -30.31 -49.66 31.71
N THR A 832 -30.91 -48.47 31.54
CA THR A 832 -32.18 -48.11 32.17
C THR A 832 -33.26 -47.76 31.14
N GLY A 833 -34.29 -48.62 31.06
CA GLY A 833 -35.53 -48.36 30.31
C GLY A 833 -36.67 -47.91 31.23
N PHE A 834 -37.26 -46.73 31.00
CA PHE A 834 -38.32 -46.23 31.86
C PHE A 834 -39.72 -46.79 31.53
N SER A 835 -40.45 -46.16 30.62
CA SER A 835 -41.85 -46.52 30.34
C SER A 835 -41.97 -46.97 28.91
N GLY A 836 -42.44 -48.17 28.62
CA GLY A 836 -42.51 -48.61 27.24
C GLY A 836 -42.55 -50.10 27.05
N ARG A 837 -42.36 -50.55 25.82
CA ARG A 837 -41.85 -51.90 25.57
C ARG A 837 -40.43 -51.72 25.07
N ASP A 838 -39.49 -51.84 25.99
CA ASP A 838 -38.07 -51.70 25.74
C ASP A 838 -37.42 -53.07 25.56
N THR A 839 -36.34 -53.09 24.80
CA THR A 839 -35.47 -54.26 24.66
C THR A 839 -34.06 -53.84 25.01
N LEU A 840 -33.47 -54.51 26.00
CA LEU A 840 -32.13 -54.25 26.51
C LEU A 840 -31.27 -55.49 26.27
N TYR A 841 -30.07 -55.28 25.75
CA TYR A 841 -29.00 -56.27 25.61
C TYR A 841 -27.82 -55.76 26.41
N GLY A 842 -27.35 -56.54 27.40
CA GLY A 842 -26.15 -56.25 28.19
C GLY A 842 -24.92 -56.35 27.29
N GLY A 843 -24.58 -57.58 26.92
CA GLY A 843 -23.53 -57.86 25.94
C GLY A 843 -22.43 -58.70 26.56
N ALA A 844 -21.21 -58.17 26.68
CA ALA A 844 -20.09 -58.86 27.33
C ALA A 844 -19.73 -58.18 28.65
N ASP A 845 -19.27 -58.97 29.63
CA ASP A 845 -18.95 -58.54 31.01
C ASP A 845 -20.20 -58.37 31.90
N ASN A 846 -20.06 -57.82 33.11
CA ASN A 846 -21.11 -57.91 34.14
C ASN A 846 -22.04 -56.70 34.11
N ASP A 847 -23.21 -56.86 33.53
CA ASP A 847 -24.13 -55.77 33.25
C ASP A 847 -25.20 -55.55 34.31
N THR A 848 -25.79 -54.36 34.33
CA THR A 848 -26.96 -54.01 35.14
C THR A 848 -28.09 -53.48 34.27
N LEU A 849 -29.12 -54.30 34.06
CA LEU A 849 -30.29 -53.96 33.26
C LEU A 849 -31.50 -53.69 34.15
N ILE A 850 -32.04 -52.47 34.05
CA ILE A 850 -33.14 -51.99 34.88
C ILE A 850 -34.27 -51.49 34.00
N VAL A 851 -35.44 -52.10 34.12
CA VAL A 851 -36.67 -51.56 33.49
C VAL A 851 -37.70 -51.15 34.54
N ALA A 852 -38.54 -50.16 34.22
CA ALA A 852 -39.60 -49.71 35.13
C ALA A 852 -40.99 -50.23 34.74
N ASN A 853 -41.69 -49.61 33.77
CA ASN A 853 -43.08 -49.97 33.41
C ASN A 853 -43.15 -50.59 32.01
N GLY A 854 -44.12 -51.49 31.83
CA GLY A 854 -44.46 -52.12 30.55
C GLY A 854 -43.92 -53.54 30.44
N SER A 855 -44.09 -54.14 29.26
CA SER A 855 -43.63 -55.50 28.98
C SER A 855 -42.30 -55.41 28.25
N ASN A 856 -41.22 -55.78 28.92
CA ASN A 856 -39.86 -55.58 28.41
C ASN A 856 -39.15 -56.92 28.17
N LEU A 857 -38.09 -56.85 27.38
CA LEU A 857 -37.25 -57.98 27.04
C LEU A 857 -35.80 -57.64 27.38
N LEU A 858 -35.16 -58.42 28.24
CA LEU A 858 -33.80 -58.19 28.72
C LEU A 858 -32.94 -59.43 28.39
N TYR A 859 -31.75 -59.19 27.87
CA TYR A 859 -30.71 -60.18 27.63
C TYR A 859 -29.45 -59.72 28.36
N GLY A 860 -28.90 -60.55 29.26
CA GLY A 860 -27.59 -60.32 29.88
C GLY A 860 -26.46 -60.61 28.90
N ASP A 861 -26.57 -61.74 28.19
CA ASP A 861 -25.59 -62.28 27.24
C ASP A 861 -24.36 -62.88 27.95
N ASP A 862 -23.11 -62.46 27.71
CA ASP A 862 -21.92 -63.04 28.35
C ASP A 862 -21.54 -62.24 29.60
N GLY A 863 -21.65 -62.76 30.82
CA GLY A 863 -21.47 -61.89 31.98
C GLY A 863 -21.69 -62.53 33.34
N SER A 864 -22.10 -61.72 34.30
CA SER A 864 -22.63 -62.15 35.59
C SER A 864 -23.55 -61.02 36.03
N ASP A 865 -24.73 -61.05 35.42
CA ASP A 865 -25.53 -59.87 35.17
C ASP A 865 -26.58 -59.65 36.24
N LEU A 866 -26.95 -58.40 36.46
CA LEU A 866 -27.99 -58.00 37.36
C LEU A 866 -29.18 -57.44 36.57
N MET A 867 -30.25 -58.23 36.46
CA MET A 867 -31.45 -57.84 35.72
C MET A 867 -32.65 -57.66 36.63
N THR A 868 -33.35 -56.52 36.50
CA THR A 868 -34.62 -56.27 37.21
C THR A 868 -35.75 -55.80 36.31
N GLY A 869 -36.86 -56.54 36.34
CA GLY A 869 -38.12 -56.21 35.67
C GLY A 869 -38.92 -55.06 36.31
N GLY A 870 -38.43 -54.47 37.41
CA GLY A 870 -39.07 -53.33 38.07
C GLY A 870 -40.41 -53.63 38.77
N ASN A 871 -41.03 -52.60 39.35
CA ASN A 871 -42.32 -52.72 40.06
C ASN A 871 -43.54 -52.39 39.18
N GLY A 872 -43.36 -52.34 37.85
CA GLY A 872 -44.37 -51.87 36.90
C GLY A 872 -45.45 -52.88 36.54
N ILE A 873 -46.37 -52.45 35.66
CA ILE A 873 -47.39 -53.32 35.05
C ILE A 873 -46.89 -53.87 33.71
N GLY A 874 -46.59 -55.17 33.63
CA GLY A 874 -46.25 -55.83 32.36
C GLY A 874 -45.49 -57.13 32.53
N ALA A 875 -45.72 -58.09 31.66
CA ALA A 875 -44.94 -59.34 31.67
C ALA A 875 -43.56 -59.07 31.05
N ASN A 876 -42.50 -59.35 31.81
CA ASN A 876 -41.11 -59.20 31.39
C ASN A 876 -40.50 -60.58 31.09
N THR A 877 -39.61 -60.63 30.10
CA THR A 877 -38.81 -61.81 29.80
C THR A 877 -37.34 -61.44 29.95
N LEU A 878 -36.61 -62.19 30.78
CA LEU A 878 -35.19 -61.98 31.12
C LEU A 878 -34.41 -63.25 30.73
N PHE A 879 -33.29 -63.09 30.04
CA PHE A 879 -32.34 -64.15 29.70
C PHE A 879 -30.97 -63.77 30.28
N GLY A 880 -30.38 -64.65 31.10
CA GLY A 880 -29.06 -64.51 31.72
C GLY A 880 -27.98 -64.61 30.66
N GLY A 881 -27.70 -65.83 30.23
CA GLY A 881 -26.78 -66.12 29.15
C GLY A 881 -25.61 -66.95 29.66
N LEU A 882 -24.37 -66.50 29.51
CA LEU A 882 -23.20 -67.17 30.08
C LEU A 882 -22.77 -66.49 31.39
N GLY A 883 -22.46 -67.27 32.41
CA GLY A 883 -21.88 -66.83 33.68
C GLY A 883 -22.91 -66.76 34.82
N ASP A 884 -22.52 -66.26 36.00
CA ASP A 884 -23.32 -66.41 37.22
C ASP A 884 -24.30 -65.22 37.41
N ASP A 885 -25.52 -65.32 36.90
CA ASP A 885 -26.46 -64.21 36.76
C ASP A 885 -27.45 -64.03 37.92
N GLN A 886 -28.02 -62.83 38.06
CA GLN A 886 -29.06 -62.49 39.04
C GLN A 886 -30.28 -61.86 38.36
N LEU A 887 -31.34 -62.66 38.21
CA LEU A 887 -32.56 -62.25 37.51
C LEU A 887 -33.73 -62.03 38.47
N PHE A 888 -34.38 -60.87 38.36
CA PHE A 888 -35.51 -60.49 39.21
C PHE A 888 -36.74 -60.11 38.37
N SER A 889 -37.81 -60.91 38.44
CA SER A 889 -39.02 -60.71 37.60
C SER A 889 -39.75 -59.38 37.87
N GLY A 890 -39.72 -58.92 39.12
CA GLY A 890 -40.43 -57.72 39.56
C GLY A 890 -41.89 -57.95 39.96
N GLY A 891 -42.75 -56.96 39.76
CA GLY A 891 -44.11 -56.91 40.34
C GLY A 891 -45.22 -57.69 39.61
N SER A 892 -44.91 -58.41 38.54
CA SER A 892 -45.87 -59.17 37.71
C SER A 892 -45.25 -60.45 37.15
N ASN A 893 -46.05 -61.26 36.43
CA ASN A 893 -45.60 -62.49 35.78
C ASN A 893 -44.31 -62.27 34.98
N GLY A 894 -43.24 -62.95 35.36
CA GLY A 894 -41.97 -62.96 34.64
C GLY A 894 -41.65 -64.33 34.05
N GLU A 895 -40.89 -64.30 32.97
CA GLU A 895 -40.23 -65.46 32.38
C GLU A 895 -38.72 -65.23 32.46
N LEU A 896 -38.02 -66.04 33.25
CA LEU A 896 -36.59 -65.88 33.57
C LEU A 896 -35.85 -67.13 33.11
N HIS A 897 -34.75 -66.96 32.38
CA HIS A 897 -33.85 -68.01 31.94
C HIS A 897 -32.44 -67.67 32.43
N GLY A 898 -31.80 -68.52 33.24
CA GLY A 898 -30.40 -68.35 33.68
C GLY A 898 -29.42 -68.70 32.57
N ASP A 899 -29.73 -69.78 31.85
CA ASP A 899 -28.97 -70.33 30.73
C ASP A 899 -27.70 -71.10 31.15
N ALA A 900 -26.51 -70.54 31.25
CA ALA A 900 -25.31 -71.32 31.58
C ALA A 900 -24.45 -70.65 32.65
N GLY A 901 -24.41 -71.20 33.86
CA GLY A 901 -23.69 -70.61 34.98
C GLY A 901 -24.31 -71.03 36.30
N ASN A 902 -23.88 -70.46 37.43
CA ASN A 902 -24.53 -70.70 38.72
C ASN A 902 -25.45 -69.52 39.03
N ASP A 903 -26.68 -69.58 38.51
CA ASP A 903 -27.58 -68.46 38.43
C ASP A 903 -28.47 -68.33 39.66
N PHE A 904 -28.87 -67.09 39.98
CA PHE A 904 -29.85 -66.77 41.00
C PHE A 904 -31.08 -66.12 40.39
N LEU A 905 -32.15 -66.91 40.25
CA LEU A 905 -33.41 -66.45 39.68
C LEU A 905 -34.44 -66.25 40.78
N ARG A 906 -35.04 -65.06 40.85
CA ARG A 906 -36.10 -64.75 41.81
C ARG A 906 -37.36 -64.18 41.15
N GLY A 907 -38.42 -64.98 41.19
CA GLY A 907 -39.80 -64.55 40.95
C GLY A 907 -40.43 -63.95 42.22
N TYR A 908 -40.98 -62.74 42.16
CA TYR A 908 -41.69 -62.15 43.29
C TYR A 908 -43.18 -62.50 43.28
N SER A 909 -44.00 -61.68 42.61
CA SER A 909 -45.45 -61.85 42.56
C SER A 909 -45.93 -62.03 41.14
N GLY A 910 -46.66 -63.11 40.87
CA GLY A 910 -47.15 -63.41 39.53
C GLY A 910 -47.33 -64.91 39.37
N ALA A 911 -47.66 -65.36 38.16
CA ALA A 911 -47.33 -66.72 37.76
C ALA A 911 -46.00 -66.62 37.00
N ASP A 912 -44.91 -66.95 37.69
CA ASP A 912 -43.55 -66.84 37.17
C ASP A 912 -43.07 -68.18 36.61
N THR A 913 -42.32 -68.14 35.52
CA THR A 913 -41.61 -69.30 34.96
C THR A 913 -40.11 -69.04 35.02
N LEU A 914 -39.37 -69.91 35.69
CA LEU A 914 -37.92 -69.82 35.87
C LEU A 914 -37.26 -71.07 35.29
N TYR A 915 -36.21 -70.88 34.49
CA TYR A 915 -35.34 -71.91 33.95
C TYR A 915 -33.91 -71.64 34.44
N GLY A 916 -33.28 -72.59 35.14
CA GLY A 916 -31.90 -72.50 35.62
C GLY A 916 -30.96 -72.61 34.44
N GLY A 917 -30.84 -73.81 33.89
CA GLY A 917 -30.04 -74.07 32.71
C GLY A 917 -28.89 -75.03 33.03
N ASP A 918 -27.71 -74.82 32.44
CA ASP A 918 -26.53 -75.63 32.74
C ASP A 918 -25.80 -75.09 33.99
N ASN A 919 -25.25 -75.97 34.82
CA ASN A 919 -24.53 -75.71 36.10
C ASN A 919 -25.46 -75.53 37.30
N ASN A 920 -24.98 -75.01 38.44
CA ASN A 920 -25.68 -75.18 39.73
C ASN A 920 -26.48 -73.93 40.11
N ASP A 921 -27.78 -73.97 39.87
CA ASP A 921 -28.64 -72.80 39.95
C ASP A 921 -29.44 -72.70 41.24
N SER A 922 -29.89 -71.50 41.57
CA SER A 922 -30.75 -71.21 42.70
C SER A 922 -31.99 -70.45 42.26
N LEU A 923 -33.11 -71.18 42.21
CA LEU A 923 -34.40 -70.65 41.77
C LEU A 923 -35.32 -70.45 42.97
N GLN A 924 -35.87 -69.25 43.12
CA GLN A 924 -36.77 -68.91 44.21
C GLN A 924 -38.01 -68.16 43.74
N VAL A 925 -39.18 -68.61 44.17
CA VAL A 925 -40.44 -67.87 44.01
C VAL A 925 -41.09 -67.56 45.35
N ILE A 926 -41.86 -66.45 45.42
CA ILE A 926 -42.53 -66.04 46.67
C ILE A 926 -44.02 -66.40 46.66
N SER A 927 -44.75 -66.00 45.61
CA SER A 927 -46.19 -66.23 45.50
C SER A 927 -46.65 -66.37 44.06
N GLY A 928 -47.53 -67.34 43.78
CA GLY A 928 -47.96 -67.59 42.41
C GLY A 928 -48.44 -69.01 42.15
N GLY A 929 -48.70 -69.33 40.89
CA GLY A 929 -48.63 -70.70 40.40
C GLY A 929 -47.43 -70.76 39.48
N ASN A 930 -46.31 -71.23 40.00
CA ASN A 930 -45.02 -71.04 39.36
C ASN A 930 -44.48 -72.34 38.77
N LEU A 931 -43.55 -72.16 37.86
CA LEU A 931 -42.90 -73.24 37.15
C LEU A 931 -41.39 -73.03 37.21
N LEU A 932 -40.68 -73.96 37.85
CA LEU A 932 -39.24 -73.88 38.08
C LEU A 932 -38.58 -75.11 37.45
N TYR A 933 -37.60 -74.89 36.58
CA TYR A 933 -36.76 -75.93 35.98
C TYR A 933 -35.31 -75.68 36.38
N GLY A 934 -34.63 -76.64 37.00
CA GLY A 934 -33.18 -76.58 37.27
C GLY A 934 -32.37 -76.88 36.01
N ASP A 935 -32.84 -77.86 35.24
CA ASP A 935 -32.26 -78.34 33.98
C ASP A 935 -30.97 -79.15 34.17
N GLY A 936 -29.80 -78.55 34.34
CA GLY A 936 -28.51 -79.22 34.11
C GLY A 936 -27.42 -78.92 35.13
N GLY A 937 -27.59 -79.25 36.40
CA GLY A 937 -26.48 -79.32 37.35
C GLY A 937 -26.94 -79.76 38.73
N ASN A 938 -26.38 -79.21 39.80
CA ASN A 938 -26.84 -79.53 41.16
C ASN A 938 -27.63 -78.33 41.71
N ASP A 939 -28.91 -78.28 41.39
CA ASP A 939 -29.73 -77.09 41.51
C ASP A 939 -30.42 -77.00 42.87
N THR A 940 -30.84 -75.79 43.24
CA THR A 940 -31.61 -75.51 44.46
C THR A 940 -32.88 -74.75 44.10
N LEU A 941 -34.01 -75.45 44.08
CA LEU A 941 -35.31 -74.91 43.72
C LEU A 941 -36.17 -74.72 44.98
N THR A 942 -36.67 -73.51 45.19
CA THR A 942 -37.56 -73.17 46.31
C THR A 942 -38.89 -72.62 45.83
N GLY A 943 -39.94 -73.42 46.00
CA GLY A 943 -41.33 -73.04 45.75
C GLY A 943 -41.87 -72.03 46.76
N GLY A 944 -42.98 -71.38 46.40
CA GLY A 944 -43.55 -70.26 47.13
C GLY A 944 -44.29 -70.69 48.40
N ALA A 945 -44.40 -69.78 49.37
CA ALA A 945 -45.10 -70.04 50.63
C ALA A 945 -46.63 -69.90 50.51
N SER A 946 -47.14 -69.39 49.39
CA SER A 946 -48.58 -69.16 49.15
C SER A 946 -48.91 -69.12 47.67
N GLY A 947 -50.00 -69.75 47.24
CA GLY A 947 -50.36 -69.78 45.82
C GLY A 947 -51.21 -70.97 45.40
N THR A 948 -51.23 -71.23 44.08
CA THR A 948 -51.69 -72.50 43.51
C THR A 948 -50.53 -73.51 43.53
N ILE A 949 -50.66 -74.65 42.83
CA ILE A 949 -49.61 -75.66 42.77
C ILE A 949 -48.37 -75.06 42.08
N ASP A 950 -47.20 -75.20 42.73
CA ASP A 950 -45.90 -74.94 42.10
C ASP A 950 -45.38 -76.25 41.50
N HIS A 951 -44.82 -76.17 40.29
CA HIS A 951 -44.17 -77.30 39.63
C HIS A 951 -42.66 -77.05 39.60
N LEU A 952 -41.88 -77.95 40.23
CA LEU A 952 -40.43 -77.89 40.31
C LEU A 952 -39.85 -79.12 39.61
N PHE A 953 -38.88 -78.92 38.72
CA PHE A 953 -38.18 -79.96 38.00
C PHE A 953 -36.68 -79.77 38.23
N GLY A 954 -35.99 -80.76 38.78
CA GLY A 954 -34.55 -80.74 39.07
C GLY A 954 -33.77 -80.81 37.77
N GLY A 955 -33.87 -81.95 37.09
CA GLY A 955 -33.21 -82.14 35.80
C GLY A 955 -32.04 -83.11 35.94
N ALA A 956 -30.86 -82.76 35.45
CA ALA A 956 -29.69 -83.62 35.48
C ALA A 956 -28.65 -83.16 36.52
N GLY A 957 -28.49 -83.92 37.60
CA GLY A 957 -27.44 -83.79 38.60
C GLY A 957 -27.97 -84.11 40.00
N ALA A 958 -27.45 -83.49 41.06
CA ALA A 958 -27.84 -83.80 42.43
C ALA A 958 -28.56 -82.61 43.06
N ASP A 959 -29.87 -82.55 42.86
CA ASP A 959 -30.69 -81.37 43.07
C ASP A 959 -31.28 -81.28 44.48
N ASN A 960 -31.70 -80.08 44.86
CA ASN A 960 -32.34 -79.77 46.14
C ASN A 960 -33.64 -79.02 45.89
N LEU A 961 -34.76 -79.73 45.88
CA LEU A 961 -36.08 -79.17 45.64
C LEU A 961 -36.81 -79.00 46.97
N THR A 962 -37.32 -77.80 47.24
CA THR A 962 -38.06 -77.51 48.47
C THR A 962 -39.36 -76.77 48.17
N SER A 963 -40.47 -77.31 48.66
CA SER A 963 -41.77 -76.62 48.66
C SER A 963 -42.11 -76.07 50.05
N LEU A 964 -42.28 -74.75 50.15
CA LEU A 964 -42.69 -74.06 51.39
C LEU A 964 -44.21 -73.91 51.53
N GLY A 965 -44.98 -74.24 50.47
CA GLY A 965 -46.38 -73.87 50.24
C GLY A 965 -47.41 -74.92 50.63
N THR A 966 -48.54 -75.04 49.89
CA THR A 966 -49.70 -75.90 50.23
C THR A 966 -50.03 -77.03 49.23
N HIS A 967 -49.26 -77.15 48.14
CA HIS A 967 -49.20 -78.27 47.19
C HIS A 967 -48.06 -77.98 46.21
N ALA A 968 -47.13 -78.93 46.01
CA ALA A 968 -46.16 -78.89 44.94
C ALA A 968 -46.06 -80.23 44.21
N GLU A 969 -45.75 -80.16 42.92
CA GLU A 969 -45.28 -81.30 42.14
C GLU A 969 -43.78 -81.11 41.91
N MET A 970 -42.97 -82.04 42.42
CA MET A 970 -41.51 -81.99 42.39
C MET A 970 -40.97 -83.23 41.68
N TYR A 971 -40.07 -83.02 40.73
CA TYR A 971 -39.39 -84.06 39.95
C TYR A 971 -37.88 -83.88 40.14
N GLY A 972 -37.16 -84.88 40.65
CA GLY A 972 -35.69 -84.87 40.75
C GLY A 972 -35.05 -85.09 39.39
N ASP A 973 -35.56 -86.09 38.65
CA ASP A 973 -35.10 -86.53 37.33
C ASP A 973 -33.77 -87.32 37.42
N ASP A 974 -32.69 -86.96 36.71
CA ASP A 974 -31.46 -87.76 36.64
C ASP A 974 -30.43 -87.33 37.69
N GLY A 975 -30.19 -88.13 38.74
CA GLY A 975 -29.03 -88.07 39.61
C GLY A 975 -29.36 -88.35 41.08
N ASN A 976 -28.75 -87.67 42.05
CA ASN A 976 -28.96 -88.03 43.47
C ASN A 976 -29.61 -86.87 44.22
N ASP A 977 -30.93 -86.82 44.19
CA ASP A 977 -31.70 -85.62 44.48
C ASP A 977 -32.23 -85.58 45.92
N ASN A 978 -32.48 -84.38 46.43
CA ASN A 978 -33.05 -84.13 47.75
C ASN A 978 -34.35 -83.32 47.61
N LEU A 979 -35.49 -83.99 47.69
CA LEU A 979 -36.80 -83.37 47.54
C LEU A 979 -37.46 -83.23 48.92
N THR A 980 -37.85 -82.01 49.30
CA THR A 980 -38.48 -81.72 50.59
C THR A 980 -39.82 -80.98 50.44
N GLY A 981 -40.92 -81.63 50.79
CA GLY A 981 -42.25 -81.03 50.91
C GLY A 981 -42.60 -80.71 52.37
N PHE A 982 -42.87 -79.44 52.71
CA PHE A 982 -43.21 -79.07 54.09
C PHE A 982 -44.70 -79.26 54.41
N SER A 983 -45.60 -78.67 53.61
CA SER A 983 -47.04 -78.79 53.79
C SER A 983 -47.77 -78.87 52.46
N GLY A 984 -48.87 -79.60 52.42
CA GLY A 984 -49.68 -79.72 51.20
C GLY A 984 -49.98 -81.17 50.87
N GLN A 985 -50.55 -81.44 49.69
CA GLN A 985 -50.49 -82.80 49.13
C GLN A 985 -49.44 -82.71 48.04
N ASP A 986 -48.20 -82.96 48.44
CA ASP A 986 -47.07 -82.86 47.57
C ASP A 986 -46.88 -84.19 46.82
N THR A 987 -46.54 -84.09 45.54
CA THR A 987 -46.14 -85.25 44.74
C THR A 987 -44.67 -85.10 44.40
N LEU A 988 -43.86 -86.07 44.83
CA LEU A 988 -42.41 -86.09 44.64
C LEU A 988 -42.03 -87.31 43.80
N PHE A 989 -41.23 -87.10 42.77
CA PHE A 989 -40.62 -88.14 41.94
C PHE A 989 -39.10 -87.99 42.06
N GLY A 990 -38.38 -89.05 42.46
CA GLY A 990 -36.92 -89.09 42.56
C GLY A 990 -36.33 -89.13 41.17
N GLY A 991 -36.44 -90.28 40.50
CA GLY A 991 -36.06 -90.44 39.11
C GLY A 991 -34.94 -91.47 38.97
N VAL A 992 -33.83 -91.12 38.32
CA VAL A 992 -32.70 -92.02 38.11
C VAL A 992 -31.56 -91.65 39.06
N GLY A 993 -31.39 -92.40 40.15
CA GLY A 993 -30.18 -92.39 40.97
C GLY A 993 -30.44 -92.71 42.44
N SER A 994 -29.88 -91.99 43.39
CA SER A 994 -30.00 -92.38 44.81
C SER A 994 -30.51 -91.21 45.60
N ASP A 995 -31.84 -91.14 45.63
CA ASP A 995 -32.58 -89.94 45.96
C ASP A 995 -33.05 -89.95 47.40
N GLN A 996 -33.23 -88.76 47.97
CA GLN A 996 -33.77 -88.54 49.29
C GLN A 996 -35.05 -87.71 49.18
N LEU A 997 -36.20 -88.35 49.37
CA LEU A 997 -37.51 -87.71 49.34
C LEU A 997 -38.06 -87.59 50.76
N VAL A 998 -38.35 -86.38 51.20
CA VAL A 998 -38.85 -86.09 52.55
C VAL A 998 -40.10 -85.24 52.48
N VAL A 999 -41.20 -85.74 53.05
CA VAL A 999 -42.41 -84.92 53.27
C VAL A 999 -42.69 -84.80 54.76
N VAL A 1000 -43.05 -83.59 55.21
CA VAL A 1000 -43.27 -83.30 56.64
C VAL A 1000 -44.73 -83.45 57.02
N SER A 1001 -45.68 -82.92 56.24
CA SER A 1001 -47.11 -82.98 56.55
C SER A 1001 -48.03 -82.97 55.32
N GLY A 1002 -49.21 -83.56 55.48
CA GLY A 1002 -50.26 -83.65 54.47
C GLY A 1002 -50.32 -85.02 53.79
N ASP A 1003 -51.22 -85.22 52.83
CA ASP A 1003 -51.43 -86.52 52.19
C ASP A 1003 -50.57 -86.56 50.91
N ASN A 1004 -49.39 -87.18 50.96
CA ASN A 1004 -48.39 -87.04 49.90
C ASN A 1004 -48.17 -88.30 49.08
N LEU A 1005 -47.54 -88.13 47.92
CA LEU A 1005 -47.19 -89.20 47.00
C LEU A 1005 -45.71 -89.11 46.62
N LEU A 1006 -44.93 -90.15 46.94
CA LEU A 1006 -43.48 -90.21 46.73
C LEU A 1006 -43.13 -91.41 45.84
N TYR A 1007 -42.30 -91.20 44.83
CA TYR A 1007 -41.71 -92.23 43.97
C TYR A 1007 -40.18 -92.08 44.02
N GLY A 1008 -39.43 -93.13 44.38
CA GLY A 1008 -37.95 -93.17 44.29
C GLY A 1008 -37.50 -93.43 42.86
N ASP A 1009 -38.19 -94.35 42.19
CA ASP A 1009 -38.01 -94.77 40.80
C ASP A 1009 -36.83 -95.70 40.54
N ALA A 1010 -35.63 -95.25 40.18
CA ALA A 1010 -34.51 -96.13 39.84
C ALA A 1010 -33.29 -95.86 40.71
N ASN A 1011 -32.54 -96.93 40.98
CA ASN A 1011 -31.41 -97.02 41.90
C ASN A 1011 -31.85 -96.96 43.39
N ASN A 1012 -30.95 -96.63 44.35
CA ASN A 1012 -31.19 -96.92 45.77
C ASN A 1012 -31.67 -95.67 46.53
N ASP A 1013 -32.95 -95.61 46.86
CA ASP A 1013 -33.58 -94.38 47.34
C ASP A 1013 -33.88 -94.35 48.84
N TYR A 1014 -34.08 -93.16 49.39
CA TYR A 1014 -34.43 -92.90 50.78
C TYR A 1014 -35.70 -92.04 50.85
N LEU A 1015 -36.84 -92.68 51.04
CA LEU A 1015 -38.13 -92.01 51.14
C LEU A 1015 -38.54 -91.87 52.60
N THR A 1016 -39.01 -90.70 53.00
CA THR A 1016 -39.47 -90.42 54.36
C THR A 1016 -40.75 -89.63 54.34
N ALA A 1017 -41.81 -90.21 54.90
CA ALA A 1017 -43.06 -89.51 55.13
C ALA A 1017 -43.32 -89.19 56.60
N GLY A 1018 -43.79 -87.96 56.81
CA GLY A 1018 -44.19 -87.38 58.08
C GLY A 1018 -45.65 -87.70 58.41
N SER A 1019 -46.44 -86.67 58.74
CA SER A 1019 -47.83 -86.84 59.17
C SER A 1019 -48.83 -86.70 58.01
N GLY A 1020 -49.73 -87.65 57.86
CA GLY A 1020 -50.79 -87.63 56.84
C GLY A 1020 -51.03 -89.02 56.28
N ASN A 1021 -51.78 -89.12 55.18
CA ASN A 1021 -51.94 -90.39 54.47
C ASN A 1021 -51.06 -90.40 53.22
N ASP A 1022 -49.90 -91.03 53.35
CA ASP A 1022 -48.85 -90.96 52.34
C ASP A 1022 -48.73 -92.26 51.55
N THR A 1023 -48.34 -92.15 50.28
CA THR A 1023 -48.03 -93.30 49.44
C THR A 1023 -46.58 -93.18 48.96
N LEU A 1024 -45.77 -94.20 49.21
CA LEU A 1024 -44.35 -94.25 48.88
C LEU A 1024 -44.09 -95.45 47.96
N PHE A 1025 -43.39 -95.24 46.87
CA PHE A 1025 -42.91 -96.27 45.95
C PHE A 1025 -41.39 -96.18 45.87
N GLY A 1026 -40.64 -97.24 46.19
CA GLY A 1026 -39.18 -97.31 46.07
C GLY A 1026 -38.79 -97.36 44.61
N GLY A 1027 -39.25 -98.37 43.88
CA GLY A 1027 -38.99 -98.53 42.46
C GLY A 1027 -38.02 -99.67 42.19
N SER A 1028 -36.83 -99.41 41.66
CA SER A 1028 -35.85 -100.43 41.30
C SER A 1028 -34.48 -100.14 41.91
N GLY A 1029 -34.03 -100.94 42.85
CA GLY A 1029 -32.79 -100.76 43.58
C GLY A 1029 -32.92 -101.33 44.99
N ASN A 1030 -32.13 -100.86 45.93
CA ASN A 1030 -32.23 -101.28 47.33
C ASN A 1030 -32.65 -100.07 48.15
N ASP A 1031 -33.96 -99.92 48.31
CA ASP A 1031 -34.58 -98.68 48.76
C ASP A 1031 -34.84 -98.70 50.26
N GLN A 1032 -34.90 -97.52 50.87
CA GLN A 1032 -35.25 -97.33 52.25
C GLN A 1032 -36.50 -96.45 52.39
N LEU A 1033 -37.63 -97.03 52.78
CA LEU A 1033 -38.90 -96.32 52.94
C LEU A 1033 -39.25 -96.16 54.43
N ASN A 1034 -39.37 -94.92 54.88
CA ASN A 1034 -39.57 -94.57 56.28
C ASN A 1034 -40.90 -93.84 56.50
N VAL A 1035 -41.65 -94.24 57.52
CA VAL A 1035 -42.79 -93.47 58.04
C VAL A 1035 -42.56 -93.16 59.51
N LEU A 1036 -42.40 -91.87 59.80
CA LEU A 1036 -41.89 -91.40 61.09
C LEU A 1036 -42.97 -90.92 62.05
N VAL A 1037 -44.16 -90.57 61.54
CA VAL A 1037 -45.26 -90.00 62.32
C VAL A 1037 -46.56 -90.73 62.01
N ASN A 1038 -47.58 -90.51 62.84
CA ASN A 1038 -48.87 -91.17 62.77
C ASN A 1038 -49.66 -90.77 61.50
N GLY A 1039 -50.27 -91.76 60.84
CA GLY A 1039 -50.91 -91.63 59.53
C GLY A 1039 -51.29 -92.99 58.92
N THR A 1040 -52.07 -93.03 57.85
CA THR A 1040 -52.34 -94.28 57.09
C THR A 1040 -51.52 -94.25 55.81
N SER A 1041 -50.47 -95.07 55.72
CA SER A 1041 -49.51 -94.97 54.61
C SER A 1041 -49.34 -96.28 53.86
N ALA A 1042 -49.18 -96.21 52.54
CA ALA A 1042 -48.87 -97.36 51.71
C ALA A 1042 -47.42 -97.24 51.20
N LEU A 1043 -46.62 -98.28 51.42
CA LEU A 1043 -45.21 -98.35 51.08
C LEU A 1043 -45.01 -99.55 50.14
N TYR A 1044 -44.41 -99.30 48.99
CA TYR A 1044 -44.11 -100.31 47.97
C TYR A 1044 -42.61 -100.24 47.69
N GLY A 1045 -41.87 -101.33 47.91
CA GLY A 1045 -40.42 -101.42 47.69
C GLY A 1045 -40.13 -101.47 46.20
N GLY A 1046 -40.35 -102.63 45.58
CA GLY A 1046 -40.23 -102.81 44.14
C GLY A 1046 -39.16 -103.84 43.80
N ASP A 1047 -38.27 -103.58 42.86
CA ASP A 1047 -37.23 -104.54 42.45
C ASP A 1047 -35.92 -104.32 43.23
N GLY A 1048 -35.50 -105.25 44.08
CA GLY A 1048 -34.17 -105.32 44.72
C GLY A 1048 -34.25 -105.70 46.20
N ASN A 1049 -33.41 -105.18 47.10
CA ASN A 1049 -33.46 -105.56 48.52
C ASN A 1049 -33.77 -104.35 49.38
N ASP A 1050 -35.05 -104.14 49.64
CA ASP A 1050 -35.57 -102.92 50.24
C ASP A 1050 -35.69 -103.03 51.76
N VAL A 1051 -35.65 -101.88 52.42
CA VAL A 1051 -35.70 -101.75 53.87
C VAL A 1051 -36.78 -100.75 54.28
N PHE A 1052 -37.80 -101.24 54.97
CA PHE A 1052 -38.90 -100.42 55.44
C PHE A 1052 -38.72 -100.11 56.93
N PHE A 1053 -38.91 -98.86 57.33
CA PHE A 1053 -38.89 -98.47 58.74
C PHE A 1053 -40.20 -97.78 59.12
N LEU A 1054 -40.97 -98.45 59.97
CA LEU A 1054 -42.20 -97.89 60.54
C LEU A 1054 -41.99 -97.60 62.02
N SER A 1055 -42.12 -96.33 62.39
CA SER A 1055 -42.13 -95.88 63.79
C SER A 1055 -43.48 -95.32 64.25
N SER A 1056 -44.41 -95.14 63.31
CA SER A 1056 -45.83 -94.84 63.57
C SER A 1056 -46.47 -95.91 64.47
N GLN A 1057 -47.22 -95.48 65.48
CA GLN A 1057 -47.93 -96.38 66.41
C GLN A 1057 -49.43 -96.44 66.16
N THR A 1058 -49.94 -95.66 65.19
CA THR A 1058 -51.38 -95.55 64.88
C THR A 1058 -51.60 -95.27 63.40
N GLY A 1059 -52.73 -95.73 62.85
CA GLY A 1059 -53.03 -95.63 61.42
C GLY A 1059 -52.57 -96.88 60.69
N ASP A 1060 -53.39 -97.38 59.77
CA ASP A 1060 -53.11 -98.67 59.12
C ASP A 1060 -52.07 -98.48 58.02
N HIS A 1061 -51.17 -99.44 57.86
CA HIS A 1061 -50.12 -99.36 56.84
C HIS A 1061 -50.16 -100.56 55.91
N THR A 1062 -49.87 -100.31 54.64
CA THR A 1062 -49.62 -101.37 53.67
C THR A 1062 -48.13 -101.32 53.34
N VAL A 1063 -47.47 -102.47 53.36
CA VAL A 1063 -46.06 -102.63 53.00
C VAL A 1063 -45.98 -103.79 52.01
N ASP A 1064 -45.46 -103.54 50.82
CA ASP A 1064 -45.19 -104.58 49.82
C ASP A 1064 -43.72 -104.48 49.41
N GLY A 1065 -42.93 -105.53 49.63
CA GLY A 1065 -41.50 -105.56 49.29
C GLY A 1065 -41.22 -105.63 47.80
N GLY A 1066 -42.08 -106.30 47.02
CA GLY A 1066 -41.81 -106.58 45.60
C GLY A 1066 -40.83 -107.74 45.34
N ILE A 1067 -39.88 -107.56 44.43
CA ILE A 1067 -38.95 -108.58 43.94
C ILE A 1067 -37.58 -108.42 44.60
N GLY A 1068 -37.30 -109.24 45.63
CA GLY A 1068 -35.96 -109.54 46.10
C GLY A 1068 -35.91 -109.89 47.58
N GLY A 1069 -34.97 -109.32 48.33
CA GLY A 1069 -34.62 -109.73 49.69
C GLY A 1069 -34.96 -108.67 50.74
N ASP A 1070 -36.25 -108.43 50.93
CA ASP A 1070 -36.74 -107.21 51.60
C ASP A 1070 -36.91 -107.36 53.11
N THR A 1071 -36.73 -106.27 53.84
CA THR A 1071 -36.73 -106.24 55.31
C THR A 1071 -37.62 -105.13 55.87
N LEU A 1072 -38.53 -105.45 56.79
CA LEU A 1072 -39.36 -104.49 57.51
C LEU A 1072 -38.94 -104.36 58.98
N PHE A 1073 -38.66 -103.15 59.44
CA PHE A 1073 -38.39 -102.82 60.84
C PHE A 1073 -39.56 -102.07 61.46
N LEU A 1074 -40.05 -102.59 62.58
CA LEU A 1074 -41.13 -102.01 63.37
C LEU A 1074 -40.54 -101.49 64.69
N PHE A 1075 -40.39 -100.17 64.81
CA PHE A 1075 -39.79 -99.54 65.99
C PHE A 1075 -40.81 -99.26 67.09
N GLY A 1076 -40.37 -99.40 68.34
CA GLY A 1076 -41.22 -99.20 69.52
C GLY A 1076 -42.20 -100.36 69.78
N ARG A 1077 -42.06 -101.48 69.06
CA ARG A 1077 -42.93 -102.65 69.14
C ARG A 1077 -42.14 -103.87 69.60
N ASP A 1078 -42.69 -104.63 70.56
CA ASP A 1078 -42.17 -105.94 70.93
C ASP A 1078 -42.85 -107.03 70.10
N TYR A 1079 -42.10 -108.04 69.65
CA TYR A 1079 -42.66 -109.16 68.88
C TYR A 1079 -43.64 -109.99 69.73
N ASN A 1080 -44.83 -110.24 69.18
CA ASN A 1080 -45.82 -111.16 69.72
C ASN A 1080 -46.38 -112.05 68.59
N PRO A 1081 -46.20 -113.38 68.64
CA PRO A 1081 -46.65 -114.29 67.60
C PRO A 1081 -48.17 -114.26 67.34
N ALA A 1082 -48.98 -113.87 68.33
CA ALA A 1082 -50.44 -113.81 68.17
C ALA A 1082 -50.90 -112.65 67.28
N ASP A 1083 -50.03 -111.65 67.08
CA ASP A 1083 -50.34 -110.46 66.32
C ASP A 1083 -50.03 -110.65 64.82
N VAL A 1084 -49.38 -111.75 64.41
CA VAL A 1084 -49.00 -112.03 63.02
C VAL A 1084 -49.87 -113.13 62.41
N SER A 1085 -50.49 -112.86 61.26
CA SER A 1085 -51.37 -113.80 60.54
C SER A 1085 -51.03 -113.82 59.04
N THR A 1086 -50.47 -114.93 58.55
CA THR A 1086 -50.14 -115.13 57.13
C THR A 1086 -51.23 -115.89 56.39
N ASN A 1087 -51.70 -115.35 55.27
CA ASN A 1087 -52.61 -116.04 54.37
C ASN A 1087 -51.81 -116.97 53.44
N SER A 1088 -51.85 -118.27 53.75
CA SER A 1088 -51.14 -119.31 53.00
C SER A 1088 -51.50 -119.42 51.50
N SER A 1089 -52.56 -118.75 51.03
CA SER A 1089 -53.01 -118.82 49.63
C SER A 1089 -52.60 -117.62 48.78
N THR A 1090 -52.36 -116.46 49.39
CA THR A 1090 -51.97 -115.23 48.69
C THR A 1090 -50.54 -114.81 49.00
N GLY A 1091 -49.95 -115.26 50.11
CA GLY A 1091 -48.62 -114.83 50.56
C GLY A 1091 -48.68 -113.61 51.48
N GLU A 1092 -49.72 -112.80 51.39
CA GLU A 1092 -49.97 -111.63 52.24
C GLU A 1092 -50.04 -111.99 53.74
N THR A 1093 -49.31 -111.24 54.56
CA THR A 1093 -49.23 -111.37 56.01
C THR A 1093 -49.75 -110.10 56.67
N THR A 1094 -50.72 -110.23 57.57
CA THR A 1094 -51.25 -109.11 58.33
C THR A 1094 -50.71 -109.14 59.75
N ILE A 1095 -50.21 -108.01 60.24
CA ILE A 1095 -49.77 -107.81 61.62
C ILE A 1095 -50.76 -106.87 62.31
N THR A 1096 -51.47 -107.36 63.33
CA THR A 1096 -52.51 -106.61 64.05
C THR A 1096 -52.10 -106.36 65.49
N PHE A 1097 -51.84 -105.11 65.84
CA PHE A 1097 -51.48 -104.73 67.19
C PHE A 1097 -52.74 -104.46 68.02
N SER A 1098 -53.06 -105.38 68.94
CA SER A 1098 -54.31 -105.33 69.72
C SER A 1098 -54.42 -104.15 70.71
N ASP A 1099 -53.29 -103.54 71.07
CA ASP A 1099 -53.21 -102.41 72.00
C ASP A 1099 -53.53 -101.06 71.32
N THR A 1100 -53.12 -100.87 70.07
CA THR A 1100 -53.40 -99.65 69.29
C THR A 1100 -54.48 -99.82 68.24
N GLY A 1101 -54.85 -101.06 67.89
CA GLY A 1101 -55.79 -101.39 66.82
C GLY A 1101 -55.21 -101.22 65.41
N GLN A 1102 -53.92 -100.88 65.30
CA GLN A 1102 -53.22 -100.70 64.03
C GLN A 1102 -53.04 -102.03 63.31
N VAL A 1103 -53.32 -102.01 62.01
CA VAL A 1103 -53.08 -103.12 61.10
C VAL A 1103 -51.97 -102.75 60.12
N ILE A 1104 -50.95 -103.61 60.03
CA ILE A 1104 -49.91 -103.51 59.00
C ILE A 1104 -50.09 -104.71 58.06
N SER A 1105 -50.51 -104.47 56.82
CA SER A 1105 -50.48 -105.51 55.79
C SER A 1105 -49.09 -105.55 55.17
N VAL A 1106 -48.53 -106.75 55.09
CA VAL A 1106 -47.16 -107.00 54.65
C VAL A 1106 -47.18 -108.07 53.57
N GLU A 1107 -46.70 -107.73 52.38
CA GLU A 1107 -46.56 -108.65 51.25
C GLU A 1107 -45.10 -108.63 50.76
N ASN A 1108 -44.61 -109.77 50.26
CA ASN A 1108 -43.27 -109.89 49.67
C ASN A 1108 -42.09 -109.39 50.53
N ILE A 1109 -42.17 -109.46 51.87
CA ILE A 1109 -41.07 -109.15 52.79
C ILE A 1109 -40.42 -110.45 53.28
N GLN A 1110 -39.10 -110.56 53.24
CA GLN A 1110 -38.38 -111.72 53.74
C GLN A 1110 -38.24 -111.68 55.26
N ASP A 1111 -37.78 -110.57 55.83
CA ASP A 1111 -37.50 -110.48 57.27
C ASP A 1111 -38.23 -109.30 57.92
N VAL A 1112 -38.91 -109.56 59.06
CA VAL A 1112 -39.54 -108.53 59.88
C VAL A 1112 -38.87 -108.45 61.25
N TYR A 1113 -38.30 -107.30 61.56
CA TYR A 1113 -37.61 -107.00 62.81
C TYR A 1113 -38.49 -106.13 63.71
N PHE A 1114 -38.76 -106.61 64.92
CA PHE A 1114 -39.46 -105.87 65.97
C PHE A 1114 -38.42 -105.28 66.92
N VAL A 1115 -38.35 -103.95 66.98
CA VAL A 1115 -37.33 -103.21 67.73
C VAL A 1115 -37.99 -102.47 68.90
N GLY A 1116 -38.24 -103.21 69.99
CA GLY A 1116 -38.89 -102.72 71.22
C GLY A 1116 -37.97 -102.70 72.43
N SER A 1117 -38.41 -103.30 73.53
CA SER A 1117 -37.56 -103.52 74.72
C SER A 1117 -36.43 -104.52 74.46
N THR A 1118 -36.63 -105.41 73.49
CA THR A 1118 -35.61 -106.32 72.92
C THR A 1118 -35.78 -106.37 71.41
N THR A 1119 -34.68 -106.49 70.65
CA THR A 1119 -34.74 -106.68 69.19
C THR A 1119 -34.95 -108.15 68.86
N GLN A 1120 -36.04 -108.47 68.16
CA GLN A 1120 -36.38 -109.83 67.69
C GLN A 1120 -36.68 -109.78 66.19
N HIS A 1121 -36.36 -110.84 65.43
CA HIS A 1121 -36.68 -110.92 64.00
C HIS A 1121 -37.43 -112.21 63.68
N ILE A 1122 -38.30 -112.15 62.68
CA ILE A 1122 -38.98 -113.29 62.06
C ILE A 1122 -38.72 -113.26 60.57
N THR A 1123 -38.52 -114.44 59.98
CA THR A 1123 -38.46 -114.60 58.53
C THR A 1123 -39.83 -115.07 58.04
N LEU A 1124 -40.42 -114.32 57.12
CA LEU A 1124 -41.68 -114.65 56.46
C LEU A 1124 -41.44 -115.59 55.26
N PRO A 1125 -42.48 -116.28 54.77
CA PRO A 1125 -42.35 -117.37 53.80
C PRO A 1125 -41.90 -116.97 52.40
#